data_AF-A0A9E1FEU0-F1
#
_entry.id   AF-A0A9E1FEU0-F1
#
_cell.length_a   1.000
_cell.length_b   1.000
_cell.length_c   1.000
_cell.angle_alpha   90.00
_cell.angle_beta   90.00
_cell.angle_gamma   90.00
#
_symmetry.space_group_name_H-M   'P 1'
#
loop_
_entity.id
_entity.type
_entity.pdbx_description
1 polymer ?
#
loop_
_entity_poly.entity_id
_entity_poly.type
_entity_poly.pdbx_seq_one_letter_code
_entity_poly.pdbx_strand_id
1 'polypeptide(L)'
;MFKKSKNKATEDKQNKKNKEPKKPLKVLFKSYWDAAGAEMTDFKKNDAKSFFKWILAYFLIALFSLILLNSDSKLKFNEFPLIFALLIPRMFTLFLFTCPIFNVKKRKSAFLMMTSFWLLWHCIAFQRIKLGIAVFIFLLLIAIFVYLAETPNQSVKYKTLFNKLTALFLFSIIAVMGLQMAQMRSLTKPFSAFLLSPDIFACNLLCFAGLGSFIFWVRRPKVAIGCYSVIWTVLAVISYCKSRNTFEPVLFLDVFSFKEGIRAFFVYYSWFFIVSACVLIALAIAGIIYLALKERKKVFSFVKFFSASLFFVIAFCSVYCMSQLSMLHSESKTAKNEYDTKGFVFSFIFYSFDSFVVEPEGYTPTVIETIAQNIEENFVPYGEESNVQNVIVIQLESFGDPYHFPGIKLEEDPMPFIRSLMNDYSSGYVKVPVFGGLTVKSEFEFLTGLSIDNLPLGYNPYVQYVYENSMDSLARYFKGKGYETTAIHNYQGEFFQRHMVYKQLGFDYYVPYECMPDIIKDPPRIWGNDSVFINHITQALDHNGAEKNFVFGVTVQMHGGYNPISEAEYPMQIGGIEDKNTEGAMAYYIQQLQEVDEMVKNLISILSEREEATYVLFYGDHLPSLFGESGEELSNEQKYSTPYFTWNNMGIQKAQNADHENDSPNNAPDIELFKLSTFLCREELKIDGSYMNKFHTVYPDTDQFAQEFSSIQYYKMYDEKNNVDFENEHYEIGLVPLTLTRIEQSEDSENSYVIKGTGFSQDTYLCVNNKLVYQLEFIDENTVLLNDFPDAPTEVDQITARIIGEKLGEVLKESESYEWSDLIR
;
A
#
# COMPACT_ATOMS: atom_id res chain seq x y z
N MET A 1 29.50 87.90 4.41
CA MET A 1 30.81 88.58 4.51
C MET A 1 31.44 88.28 5.88
N PHE A 2 32.75 88.55 6.04
CA PHE A 2 33.58 88.73 7.26
C PHE A 2 32.94 88.53 8.68
N LYS A 3 33.62 87.99 9.72
CA LYS A 3 35.05 87.57 9.87
C LYS A 3 35.27 86.59 11.06
N LYS A 4 36.38 85.85 10.96
CA LYS A 4 37.24 85.24 12.02
C LYS A 4 37.44 86.15 13.26
N SER A 5 37.85 85.72 14.47
CA SER A 5 38.16 84.41 15.13
C SER A 5 38.29 84.68 16.68
N LYS A 6 38.95 83.95 17.61
CA LYS A 6 40.01 82.91 17.61
C LYS A 6 40.10 82.17 18.97
N ASN A 7 40.78 81.02 19.00
CA ASN A 7 41.05 80.16 20.17
C ASN A 7 42.24 80.59 21.04
N LYS A 8 42.23 80.21 22.34
CA LYS A 8 43.15 79.26 23.04
C LYS A 8 42.62 79.02 24.48
N ALA A 9 42.53 77.78 25.01
CA ALA A 9 43.59 76.89 25.53
C ALA A 9 44.32 77.47 26.76
N THR A 10 44.45 76.81 27.92
CA THR A 10 44.00 75.46 28.38
C THR A 10 43.76 75.50 29.93
N GLU A 11 43.84 74.50 30.84
CA GLU A 11 44.32 73.08 30.89
C GLU A 11 43.68 72.29 32.07
N ASP A 12 43.82 70.96 32.09
CA ASP A 12 43.70 69.97 33.20
C ASP A 12 42.82 70.22 34.46
N LYS A 13 41.60 69.63 34.45
CA LYS A 13 40.89 68.89 35.53
C LYS A 13 39.40 68.71 35.14
N GLN A 14 38.74 67.55 35.24
CA GLN A 14 39.08 66.22 35.76
C GLN A 14 38.58 65.14 34.78
N ASN A 15 39.31 64.02 34.62
CA ASN A 15 38.76 62.82 33.98
C ASN A 15 39.32 61.53 34.62
N LYS A 16 38.62 61.02 35.64
CA LYS A 16 38.73 59.62 36.10
C LYS A 16 37.62 59.25 37.09
N LYS A 17 36.86 58.21 36.73
CA LYS A 17 36.11 57.29 37.60
C LYS A 17 35.11 57.90 38.59
N ASN A 18 33.83 57.77 38.24
CA ASN A 18 32.94 56.99 39.11
C ASN A 18 32.47 55.76 38.33
N LYS A 19 32.86 54.56 38.77
CA LYS A 19 32.28 53.30 38.29
C LYS A 19 31.21 52.89 39.28
N GLU A 20 29.94 52.94 38.89
CA GLU A 20 28.91 52.24 39.68
C GLU A 20 29.17 50.73 39.65
N PRO A 21 28.94 50.00 40.75
CA PRO A 21 29.12 48.56 40.78
C PRO A 21 28.04 47.87 39.94
N LYS A 22 28.45 47.04 38.97
CA LYS A 22 27.53 46.14 38.26
C LYS A 22 26.87 45.20 39.28
N LYS A 23 25.58 45.43 39.57
CA LYS A 23 24.79 44.56 40.44
C LYS A 23 24.77 43.12 39.88
N PRO A 24 24.78 42.07 40.71
CA PRO A 24 24.75 40.69 40.24
C PRO A 24 23.55 40.42 39.34
N LEU A 25 23.71 39.58 38.31
CA LEU A 25 22.69 39.39 37.27
C LEU A 25 21.33 38.96 37.85
N LYS A 26 21.31 38.13 38.92
CA LYS A 26 20.09 37.77 39.66
C LYS A 26 19.39 38.95 40.36
N VAL A 27 20.14 39.93 40.85
CA VAL A 27 19.57 41.15 41.47
C VAL A 27 19.00 42.07 40.39
N LEU A 28 19.68 42.17 39.23
CA LEU A 28 19.16 42.89 38.07
C LEU A 28 17.86 42.24 37.56
N PHE A 29 17.88 40.93 37.31
CA PHE A 29 16.70 40.16 36.89
C PHE A 29 15.56 40.28 37.90
N LYS A 30 15.83 40.16 39.21
CA LYS A 30 14.80 40.37 40.23
C LYS A 30 14.26 41.81 40.21
N SER A 31 15.10 42.83 40.04
CA SER A 31 14.58 44.21 39.91
C SER A 31 13.74 44.43 38.65
N TYR A 32 14.05 43.79 37.52
CA TYR A 32 13.20 43.82 36.33
C TYR A 32 11.92 42.98 36.49
N TRP A 33 11.99 41.86 37.20
CA TRP A 33 10.83 41.00 37.47
C TRP A 33 9.87 41.61 38.50
N ASP A 34 10.39 42.23 39.54
CA ASP A 34 9.60 42.97 40.54
C ASP A 34 9.03 44.27 39.92
N ALA A 35 9.73 44.91 38.97
CA ALA A 35 9.22 46.04 38.20
C ALA A 35 8.13 45.63 37.19
N ALA A 36 8.33 44.54 36.44
CA ALA A 36 7.30 43.97 35.55
C ALA A 36 6.10 43.46 36.36
N GLY A 37 6.33 42.92 37.56
CA GLY A 37 5.30 42.58 38.54
C GLY A 37 4.53 43.82 39.02
N ALA A 38 5.23 44.94 39.28
CA ALA A 38 4.61 46.20 39.62
C ALA A 38 3.72 46.73 38.48
N GLU A 39 4.23 46.77 37.23
CA GLU A 39 3.43 47.14 36.04
C GLU A 39 2.25 46.18 35.82
N MET A 40 2.40 44.88 36.05
CA MET A 40 1.29 43.91 36.02
C MET A 40 0.26 44.12 37.15
N THR A 41 0.64 44.71 38.30
CA THR A 41 -0.30 45.05 39.36
C THR A 41 -0.98 46.42 39.19
N ASP A 42 -0.33 47.40 38.56
CA ASP A 42 -0.95 48.71 38.23
C ASP A 42 -1.82 48.64 36.97
N PHE A 43 -2.07 47.44 36.41
CA PHE A 43 -3.10 47.15 35.39
C PHE A 43 -4.53 47.55 35.84
N LYS A 44 -4.72 47.98 37.09
CA LYS A 44 -5.93 48.64 37.59
C LYS A 44 -6.06 50.12 37.21
N LYS A 45 -4.99 50.77 36.72
CA LYS A 45 -5.02 52.16 36.24
C LYS A 45 -4.86 52.19 34.72
N ASN A 46 -5.95 52.52 34.05
CA ASN A 46 -5.96 52.74 32.61
C ASN A 46 -5.03 53.91 32.23
N ASP A 47 -4.02 53.68 31.40
CA ASP A 47 -3.43 54.72 30.56
C ASP A 47 -3.09 54.15 29.16
N ALA A 48 -3.61 54.80 28.11
CA ALA A 48 -3.54 54.34 26.73
C ALA A 48 -2.12 54.32 26.15
N LYS A 49 -1.16 55.00 26.80
CA LYS A 49 0.26 55.02 26.39
C LYS A 49 0.99 53.69 26.56
N SER A 50 0.47 52.75 27.37
CA SER A 50 1.01 51.39 27.47
C SER A 50 0.58 50.53 26.27
N PHE A 51 -0.71 50.60 25.93
CA PHE A 51 -1.35 49.83 24.85
C PHE A 51 -0.65 50.01 23.49
N PHE A 52 -0.34 51.25 23.12
CA PHE A 52 0.30 51.53 21.83
C PHE A 52 1.72 50.94 21.69
N LYS A 53 2.48 50.85 22.81
CA LYS A 53 3.81 50.22 22.82
C LYS A 53 3.75 48.71 22.62
N TRP A 54 2.77 48.05 23.25
CA TRP A 54 2.56 46.61 23.09
C TRP A 54 2.05 46.24 21.70
N ILE A 55 1.17 47.04 21.10
CA ILE A 55 0.78 46.89 19.69
C ILE A 55 2.00 47.04 18.77
N LEU A 56 2.81 48.09 18.95
CA LEU A 56 4.00 48.30 18.13
C LEU A 56 5.01 47.16 18.26
N ALA A 57 5.26 46.66 19.47
CA ALA A 57 6.13 45.51 19.71
C ALA A 57 5.62 44.23 19.03
N TYR A 58 4.32 43.92 19.14
CA TYR A 58 3.74 42.75 18.48
C TYR A 58 3.68 42.88 16.96
N PHE A 59 3.45 44.09 16.43
CA PHE A 59 3.50 44.36 14.99
C PHE A 59 4.92 44.14 14.45
N LEU A 60 5.94 44.61 15.15
CA LEU A 60 7.34 44.37 14.81
C LEU A 60 7.73 42.88 14.90
N ILE A 61 7.26 42.15 15.92
CA ILE A 61 7.49 40.70 16.03
C ILE A 61 6.81 39.94 14.88
N ALA A 62 5.56 40.25 14.55
CA ALA A 62 4.84 39.62 13.44
C ALA A 62 5.51 39.92 12.08
N LEU A 63 5.97 41.16 11.87
CA LEU A 63 6.74 41.55 10.69
C LEU A 63 8.08 40.81 10.61
N PHE A 64 8.77 40.62 11.74
CA PHE A 64 10.03 39.87 11.82
C PHE A 64 9.83 38.37 11.53
N SER A 65 8.74 37.77 12.03
CA SER A 65 8.35 36.39 11.69
C SER A 65 7.99 36.24 10.21
N LEU A 66 7.35 37.23 9.59
CA LEU A 66 7.08 37.25 8.15
C LEU A 66 8.37 37.35 7.32
N ILE A 67 9.32 38.19 7.74
CA ILE A 67 10.64 38.30 7.09
C ILE A 67 11.41 36.96 7.20
N LEU A 68 11.34 36.27 8.33
CA LEU A 68 11.96 34.95 8.52
C LEU A 68 11.29 33.83 7.72
N LEU A 69 9.98 33.90 7.46
CA LEU A 69 9.28 32.95 6.57
C LEU A 69 9.60 33.20 5.08
N ASN A 70 10.08 34.40 4.74
CA ASN A 70 10.36 34.83 3.38
C ASN A 70 11.86 34.74 3.00
N SER A 71 12.70 34.04 3.78
CA SER A 71 14.08 33.73 3.36
C SER A 71 14.12 32.71 2.22
N ASP A 72 13.20 31.73 2.24
CA ASP A 72 13.23 30.55 1.36
C ASP A 72 11.91 30.32 0.59
N SER A 73 10.91 31.22 0.71
CA SER A 73 9.60 31.06 0.07
C SER A 73 9.27 32.15 -0.97
N LYS A 74 8.71 31.74 -2.12
CA LYS A 74 8.38 32.59 -3.28
C LYS A 74 7.03 33.34 -3.14
N LEU A 75 6.72 33.86 -1.96
CA LEU A 75 5.45 34.56 -1.69
C LEU A 75 5.34 35.87 -2.49
N LYS A 76 4.18 36.12 -3.10
CA LYS A 76 3.98 37.32 -3.95
C LYS A 76 3.32 38.45 -3.16
N PHE A 77 3.71 39.69 -3.46
CA PHE A 77 3.25 40.90 -2.76
C PHE A 77 1.72 41.06 -2.75
N ASN A 78 1.03 40.45 -3.71
CA ASN A 78 -0.43 40.46 -3.86
C ASN A 78 -1.18 39.76 -2.71
N GLU A 79 -0.50 38.91 -1.93
CA GLU A 79 -1.08 38.10 -0.84
C GLU A 79 -1.11 38.85 0.52
N PHE A 80 -0.45 40.00 0.62
CA PHE A 80 -0.41 40.83 1.84
C PHE A 80 -1.80 41.15 2.46
N PRO A 81 -2.85 41.46 1.67
CA PRO A 81 -4.20 41.70 2.22
C PRO A 81 -4.77 40.49 2.95
N LEU A 82 -4.48 39.28 2.47
CA LEU A 82 -4.93 38.01 3.07
C LEU A 82 -4.26 37.82 4.44
N ILE A 83 -2.95 38.09 4.52
CA ILE A 83 -2.17 38.04 5.77
C ILE A 83 -2.66 39.10 6.77
N PHE A 84 -2.99 40.31 6.31
CA PHE A 84 -3.56 41.37 7.16
C PHE A 84 -4.94 40.97 7.74
N ALA A 85 -5.78 40.30 6.95
CA ALA A 85 -7.09 39.81 7.40
C ALA A 85 -6.97 38.74 8.51
N LEU A 86 -5.86 37.99 8.58
CA LEU A 86 -5.59 37.02 9.65
C LEU A 86 -5.09 37.69 10.96
N LEU A 87 -4.48 38.87 10.88
CA LEU A 87 -3.92 39.58 12.04
C LEU A 87 -4.96 40.40 12.82
N ILE A 88 -5.87 41.09 12.12
CA ILE A 88 -6.88 41.97 12.74
C ILE A 88 -7.72 41.26 13.82
N PRO A 89 -8.25 40.04 13.61
CA PRO A 89 -9.02 39.33 14.64
C PRO A 89 -8.19 38.90 15.87
N ARG A 90 -6.90 38.59 15.69
CA ARG A 90 -5.99 38.30 16.82
C ARG A 90 -5.78 39.55 17.69
N MET A 91 -5.61 40.71 17.07
CA MET A 91 -5.56 42.00 17.78
C MET A 91 -6.87 42.31 18.51
N PHE A 92 -8.02 42.01 17.89
CA PHE A 92 -9.34 42.19 18.52
C PHE A 92 -9.58 41.23 19.70
N THR A 93 -9.07 40.00 19.61
CA THR A 93 -9.13 39.02 20.70
C THR A 93 -8.25 39.42 21.88
N LEU A 94 -7.07 40.00 21.63
CA LEU A 94 -6.22 40.61 22.65
C LEU A 94 -6.89 41.83 23.30
N PHE A 95 -7.50 42.71 22.51
CA PHE A 95 -8.30 43.84 23.01
C PHE A 95 -9.36 43.38 24.02
N LEU A 96 -10.09 42.29 23.73
CA LEU A 96 -11.09 41.72 24.62
C LEU A 96 -10.51 41.13 25.92
N PHE A 97 -9.32 40.51 25.89
CA PHE A 97 -8.62 40.08 27.11
C PHE A 97 -8.19 41.25 28.01
N THR A 98 -7.86 42.40 27.41
CA THR A 98 -7.49 43.63 28.12
C THR A 98 -8.68 44.52 28.51
N CYS A 99 -9.86 44.35 27.89
CA CYS A 99 -11.02 45.20 28.10
C CYS A 99 -11.69 44.96 29.48
N PRO A 100 -11.79 45.96 30.37
CA PRO A 100 -12.34 45.78 31.72
C PRO A 100 -13.82 45.36 31.80
N ILE A 101 -14.55 45.48 30.69
CA ILE A 101 -15.99 45.19 30.61
C ILE A 101 -16.27 43.67 30.71
N PHE A 102 -15.34 42.82 30.27
CA PHE A 102 -15.53 41.37 30.28
C PHE A 102 -15.11 40.75 31.61
N ASN A 103 -16.10 40.21 32.35
CA ASN A 103 -15.92 39.69 33.70
C ASN A 103 -14.83 38.62 33.77
N VAL A 104 -13.77 38.91 34.54
CA VAL A 104 -12.54 38.10 34.67
C VAL A 104 -12.81 36.63 35.00
N LYS A 105 -13.91 36.32 35.71
CA LYS A 105 -14.29 34.95 36.08
C LYS A 105 -14.79 34.06 34.92
N LYS A 106 -14.99 34.61 33.72
CA LYS A 106 -15.52 33.88 32.54
C LYS A 106 -14.70 34.05 31.26
N ARG A 107 -13.39 34.29 31.41
CA ARG A 107 -12.50 34.55 30.26
C ARG A 107 -12.35 33.36 29.29
N LYS A 108 -12.54 32.11 29.73
CA LYS A 108 -12.38 30.94 28.84
C LYS A 108 -13.57 30.76 27.91
N SER A 109 -14.79 30.88 28.43
CA SER A 109 -15.99 30.84 27.61
C SER A 109 -16.03 32.01 26.62
N ALA A 110 -15.75 33.24 27.07
CA ALA A 110 -15.67 34.41 26.20
C ALA A 110 -14.63 34.25 25.08
N PHE A 111 -13.48 33.64 25.36
CA PHE A 111 -12.46 33.35 24.35
C PHE A 111 -12.96 32.34 23.30
N LEU A 112 -13.48 31.16 23.70
CA LEU A 112 -14.00 30.19 22.74
C LEU A 112 -15.14 30.76 21.88
N MET A 113 -16.01 31.59 22.47
CA MET A 113 -17.12 32.22 21.74
C MET A 113 -16.62 33.20 20.66
N MET A 114 -15.51 33.90 20.90
CA MET A 114 -14.91 34.78 19.89
C MET A 114 -14.10 33.99 18.85
N THR A 115 -13.43 32.91 19.26
CA THR A 115 -12.73 31.99 18.36
C THR A 115 -13.70 31.28 17.40
N SER A 116 -14.94 31.00 17.82
CA SER A 116 -15.97 30.47 16.91
C SER A 116 -16.35 31.49 15.84
N PHE A 117 -16.63 32.75 16.20
CA PHE A 117 -16.91 33.83 15.23
C PHE A 117 -15.71 34.09 14.30
N TRP A 118 -14.47 33.96 14.80
CA TRP A 118 -13.28 34.08 13.97
C TRP A 118 -13.16 32.94 12.93
N LEU A 119 -13.37 31.69 13.34
CA LEU A 119 -13.36 30.55 12.41
C LEU A 119 -14.51 30.60 11.40
N LEU A 120 -15.70 31.08 11.81
CA LEU A 120 -16.80 31.38 10.88
C LEU A 120 -16.35 32.37 9.80
N TRP A 121 -15.78 33.50 10.22
CA TRP A 121 -15.32 34.55 9.31
C TRP A 121 -14.20 34.08 8.38
N HIS A 122 -13.26 33.30 8.91
CA HIS A 122 -12.18 32.68 8.12
C HIS A 122 -12.74 31.73 7.05
N CYS A 123 -13.62 30.80 7.41
CA CYS A 123 -14.26 29.91 6.45
C CYS A 123 -15.16 30.65 5.43
N ILE A 124 -15.79 31.76 5.80
CA ILE A 124 -16.51 32.63 4.84
C ILE A 124 -15.52 33.27 3.84
N ALA A 125 -14.39 33.80 4.32
CA ALA A 125 -13.39 34.45 3.47
C ALA A 125 -12.74 33.49 2.46
N PHE A 126 -12.58 32.21 2.82
CA PHE A 126 -12.09 31.14 1.94
C PHE A 126 -13.23 30.35 1.26
N GLN A 127 -14.43 30.92 1.15
CA GLN A 127 -15.64 30.35 0.51
C GLN A 127 -16.18 29.02 1.09
N ARG A 128 -15.51 28.40 2.08
CA ARG A 128 -15.95 27.20 2.84
C ARG A 128 -17.09 27.48 3.83
N ILE A 129 -18.12 28.23 3.41
CA ILE A 129 -19.20 28.77 4.25
C ILE A 129 -19.93 27.66 5.05
N LYS A 130 -20.26 26.52 4.41
CA LYS A 130 -20.94 25.38 5.06
C LYS A 130 -20.15 24.84 6.27
N LEU A 131 -18.85 24.61 6.09
CA LEU A 131 -17.92 24.19 7.14
C LEU A 131 -17.82 25.27 8.24
N GLY A 132 -17.72 26.54 7.85
CA GLY A 132 -17.69 27.67 8.78
C GLY A 132 -18.86 27.68 9.75
N ILE A 133 -20.07 27.46 9.24
CA ILE A 133 -21.31 27.40 10.05
C ILE A 133 -21.27 26.20 11.01
N ALA A 134 -20.83 25.02 10.57
CA ALA A 134 -20.71 23.84 11.43
C ALA A 134 -19.68 24.04 12.56
N VAL A 135 -18.47 24.50 12.23
CA VAL A 135 -17.40 24.79 13.20
C VAL A 135 -17.81 25.91 14.15
N PHE A 136 -18.52 26.94 13.66
CA PHE A 136 -19.09 28.00 14.49
C PHE A 136 -20.06 27.45 15.53
N ILE A 137 -21.07 26.68 15.12
CA ILE A 137 -22.08 26.11 16.01
C ILE A 137 -21.41 25.19 17.05
N PHE A 138 -20.48 24.34 16.63
CA PHE A 138 -19.74 23.45 17.52
C PHE A 138 -18.95 24.22 18.59
N LEU A 139 -18.13 25.21 18.20
CA LEU A 139 -17.35 25.99 19.15
C LEU A 139 -18.21 26.93 20.00
N LEU A 140 -19.35 27.42 19.49
CA LEU A 140 -20.34 28.18 20.26
C LEU A 140 -20.97 27.30 21.35
N LEU A 141 -21.34 26.06 21.04
CA LEU A 141 -21.85 25.08 22.00
C LEU A 141 -20.81 24.74 23.07
N ILE A 142 -19.52 24.59 22.71
CA ILE A 142 -18.45 24.41 23.70
C ILE A 142 -18.24 25.68 24.54
N ALA A 143 -18.31 26.87 23.95
CA ALA A 143 -18.24 28.14 24.69
C ALA A 143 -19.36 28.27 25.73
N ILE A 144 -20.59 27.90 25.36
CA ILE A 144 -21.75 27.83 26.26
C ILE A 144 -21.55 26.76 27.34
N PHE A 145 -21.01 25.59 27.00
CA PHE A 145 -20.71 24.53 27.97
C PHE A 145 -19.62 24.94 28.97
N VAL A 146 -18.57 25.63 28.52
CA VAL A 146 -17.54 26.24 29.38
C VAL A 146 -18.17 27.32 30.26
N TYR A 147 -19.04 28.17 29.71
CA TYR A 147 -19.73 29.24 30.43
C TYR A 147 -20.59 28.71 31.58
N LEU A 148 -21.25 27.56 31.35
CA LEU A 148 -22.02 26.82 32.35
C LEU A 148 -21.11 26.16 33.39
N ALA A 149 -19.99 25.54 32.98
CA ALA A 149 -19.00 24.98 33.90
C ALA A 149 -18.27 26.05 34.75
N GLU A 150 -18.20 27.29 34.26
CA GLU A 150 -17.73 28.48 35.00
C GLU A 150 -18.81 29.09 35.94
N THR A 151 -20.06 28.57 35.98
CA THR A 151 -21.07 29.06 36.93
C THR A 151 -20.90 28.48 38.35
N PRO A 152 -21.04 29.28 39.43
CA PRO A 152 -20.80 28.80 40.79
C PRO A 152 -21.71 27.64 41.24
N ASN A 153 -23.04 27.79 41.06
CA ASN A 153 -24.04 26.93 41.71
C ASN A 153 -24.18 25.51 41.14
N GLN A 154 -23.49 25.15 40.06
CA GLN A 154 -23.42 23.76 39.56
C GLN A 154 -21.96 23.28 39.36
N SER A 155 -20.99 24.09 39.77
CA SER A 155 -19.57 24.02 39.39
C SER A 155 -18.93 22.63 39.48
N VAL A 156 -19.09 21.89 40.59
CA VAL A 156 -18.35 20.62 40.80
C VAL A 156 -18.68 19.54 39.76
N LYS A 157 -19.96 19.34 39.44
CA LYS A 157 -20.40 18.29 38.49
C LYS A 157 -19.96 18.61 37.07
N TYR A 158 -20.16 19.86 36.63
CA TYR A 158 -19.84 20.30 35.27
C TYR A 158 -18.33 20.46 35.07
N LYS A 159 -17.57 20.96 36.06
CA LYS A 159 -16.10 20.99 36.01
C LYS A 159 -15.48 19.58 35.97
N THR A 160 -16.07 18.63 36.70
CA THR A 160 -15.64 17.21 36.65
C THR A 160 -15.96 16.55 35.30
N LEU A 161 -17.05 16.95 34.64
CA LEU A 161 -17.39 16.49 33.28
C LEU A 161 -16.48 17.15 32.23
N PHE A 162 -16.32 18.48 32.29
CA PHE A 162 -15.43 19.26 31.43
C PHE A 162 -14.00 18.71 31.44
N ASN A 163 -13.40 18.53 32.63
CA ASN A 163 -12.04 17.97 32.73
C ASN A 163 -11.91 16.58 32.07
N LYS A 164 -12.96 15.76 32.07
CA LYS A 164 -12.97 14.43 31.43
C LYS A 164 -13.13 14.52 29.92
N LEU A 165 -13.98 15.42 29.44
CA LEU A 165 -14.13 15.71 28.01
C LEU A 165 -12.84 16.32 27.44
N THR A 166 -12.20 17.25 28.15
CA THR A 166 -10.88 17.79 27.77
C THR A 166 -9.80 16.72 27.75
N ALA A 167 -9.76 15.82 28.74
CA ALA A 167 -8.79 14.71 28.74
C ALA A 167 -9.03 13.72 27.59
N LEU A 168 -10.28 13.40 27.28
CA LEU A 168 -10.64 12.55 26.13
C LEU A 168 -10.27 13.23 24.81
N PHE A 169 -10.59 14.52 24.64
CA PHE A 169 -10.27 15.31 23.45
C PHE A 169 -8.76 15.42 23.21
N LEU A 170 -7.96 15.67 24.26
CA LEU A 170 -6.50 15.68 24.19
C LEU A 170 -5.93 14.29 23.88
N PHE A 171 -6.50 13.22 24.45
CA PHE A 171 -6.13 11.84 24.09
C PHE A 171 -6.40 11.55 22.62
N SER A 172 -7.59 11.91 22.10
CA SER A 172 -7.93 11.72 20.69
C SER A 172 -7.02 12.51 19.75
N ILE A 173 -6.62 13.74 20.10
CA ILE A 173 -5.64 14.53 19.34
C ILE A 173 -4.28 13.83 19.30
N ILE A 174 -3.77 13.38 20.45
CA ILE A 174 -2.47 12.69 20.54
C ILE A 174 -2.50 11.37 19.78
N ALA A 175 -3.59 10.61 19.88
CA ALA A 175 -3.77 9.36 19.16
C ALA A 175 -3.83 9.59 17.64
N VAL A 176 -4.75 10.42 17.13
CA VAL A 176 -4.86 10.71 15.69
C VAL A 176 -3.54 11.24 15.10
N MET A 177 -2.83 12.12 15.82
CA MET A 177 -1.53 12.61 15.39
C MET A 177 -0.48 11.48 15.34
N GLY A 178 -0.42 10.61 16.35
CA GLY A 178 0.50 9.47 16.37
C GLY A 178 0.21 8.42 15.29
N LEU A 179 -1.06 8.17 14.98
CA LEU A 179 -1.47 7.30 13.86
C LEU A 179 -1.04 7.89 12.52
N GLN A 180 -1.21 9.20 12.32
CA GLN A 180 -0.75 9.88 11.10
C GLN A 180 0.79 9.94 10.99
N MET A 181 1.50 10.04 12.12
CA MET A 181 2.98 9.96 12.15
C MET A 181 3.50 8.59 11.71
N ALA A 182 2.82 7.51 12.10
CA ALA A 182 3.15 6.16 11.63
C ALA A 182 2.85 6.02 10.12
N GLN A 183 1.65 6.46 9.69
CA GLN A 183 1.22 6.42 8.29
C GLN A 183 2.17 7.17 7.35
N MET A 184 2.44 8.46 7.62
CA MET A 184 3.31 9.31 6.80
C MET A 184 4.81 9.10 7.08
N ARG A 185 5.17 8.09 7.90
CA ARG A 185 6.52 7.77 8.42
C ARG A 185 7.32 8.99 8.92
N SER A 186 6.63 9.99 9.45
CA SER A 186 7.22 11.32 9.69
C SER A 186 6.66 11.98 10.94
N LEU A 187 7.55 12.50 11.77
CA LEU A 187 7.20 13.29 12.95
C LEU A 187 6.80 14.74 12.61
N THR A 188 6.93 15.18 11.34
CA THR A 188 6.72 16.57 10.92
C THR A 188 5.65 16.72 9.84
N LYS A 189 5.63 15.89 8.79
CA LYS A 189 4.65 15.96 7.68
C LYS A 189 3.17 16.01 8.17
N PRO A 190 2.73 15.25 9.19
CA PRO A 190 1.36 15.31 9.71
C PRO A 190 0.93 16.67 10.27
N PHE A 191 1.85 17.41 10.90
CA PHE A 191 1.53 18.74 11.42
C PHE A 191 1.22 19.72 10.30
N SER A 192 2.02 19.74 9.23
CA SER A 192 1.74 20.53 8.03
C SER A 192 0.42 20.13 7.36
N ALA A 193 0.18 18.83 7.16
CA ALA A 193 -1.04 18.33 6.52
C ALA A 193 -2.30 18.75 7.30
N PHE A 194 -2.36 18.50 8.61
CA PHE A 194 -3.52 18.85 9.45
C PHE A 194 -3.63 20.35 9.78
N LEU A 195 -2.58 21.15 9.59
CA LEU A 195 -2.67 22.62 9.68
C LEU A 195 -3.23 23.24 8.39
N LEU A 196 -2.96 22.64 7.23
CA LEU A 196 -3.50 23.06 5.93
C LEU A 196 -4.94 22.56 5.70
N SER A 197 -5.25 21.35 6.19
CA SER A 197 -6.58 20.71 6.11
C SER A 197 -7.19 20.45 7.50
N PRO A 198 -7.58 21.50 8.25
CA PRO A 198 -8.12 21.36 9.61
C PRO A 198 -9.51 20.72 9.66
N ASP A 199 -10.23 20.69 8.53
CA ASP A 199 -11.46 19.93 8.32
C ASP A 199 -11.18 18.42 8.26
N ILE A 200 -10.20 18.00 7.48
CA ILE A 200 -9.76 16.59 7.43
C ILE A 200 -9.28 16.11 8.80
N PHE A 201 -8.53 16.95 9.54
CA PHE A 201 -8.16 16.65 10.91
C PHE A 201 -9.38 16.50 11.84
N ALA A 202 -10.41 17.35 11.65
CA ALA A 202 -11.66 17.23 12.38
C ALA A 202 -12.43 15.94 12.04
N CYS A 203 -12.45 15.50 10.77
CA CYS A 203 -13.00 14.19 10.38
C CYS A 203 -12.33 13.06 11.15
N ASN A 204 -11.00 12.97 11.11
CA ASN A 204 -10.24 11.95 11.83
C ASN A 204 -10.51 11.97 13.35
N LEU A 205 -10.57 13.17 13.93
CA LEU A 205 -10.84 13.36 15.36
C LEU A 205 -12.28 12.97 15.76
N LEU A 206 -13.26 13.26 14.90
CA LEU A 206 -14.67 12.88 15.07
C LEU A 206 -14.87 11.37 14.88
N CYS A 207 -14.24 10.77 13.87
CA CYS A 207 -14.19 9.32 13.68
C CYS A 207 -13.64 8.60 14.92
N PHE A 208 -12.45 9.00 15.39
CA PHE A 208 -11.79 8.40 16.55
C PHE A 208 -12.62 8.59 17.83
N ALA A 209 -13.06 9.82 18.13
CA ALA A 209 -13.88 10.06 19.31
C ALA A 209 -15.26 9.37 19.24
N GLY A 210 -15.86 9.33 18.04
CA GLY A 210 -17.15 8.73 17.75
C GLY A 210 -17.13 7.22 17.98
N LEU A 211 -16.22 6.50 17.33
CA LEU A 211 -16.00 5.07 17.60
C LEU A 211 -15.68 4.83 19.08
N GLY A 212 -14.73 5.58 19.65
CA GLY A 212 -14.33 5.48 21.06
C GLY A 212 -15.47 5.73 22.07
N SER A 213 -16.63 6.22 21.66
CA SER A 213 -17.79 6.43 22.54
C SER A 213 -18.32 5.14 23.20
N PHE A 214 -18.07 3.95 22.63
CA PHE A 214 -18.46 2.66 23.24
C PHE A 214 -17.87 2.46 24.65
N ILE A 215 -16.76 3.15 24.96
CA ILE A 215 -16.12 3.19 26.28
C ILE A 215 -17.11 3.63 27.38
N PHE A 216 -18.16 4.40 27.04
CA PHE A 216 -19.21 4.80 27.98
C PHE A 216 -20.32 3.74 28.19
N TRP A 217 -20.41 2.74 27.31
CA TRP A 217 -21.37 1.63 27.42
C TRP A 217 -20.86 0.55 28.39
N VAL A 218 -19.55 0.33 28.45
CA VAL A 218 -18.95 -0.75 29.26
C VAL A 218 -18.89 -0.45 30.76
N ARG A 219 -18.93 -1.52 31.57
CA ARG A 219 -18.76 -1.42 33.04
C ARG A 219 -17.29 -1.26 33.49
N ARG A 220 -16.31 -1.45 32.59
CA ARG A 220 -14.86 -1.28 32.84
C ARG A 220 -14.21 -0.39 31.76
N PRO A 221 -14.42 0.94 31.80
CA PRO A 221 -13.95 1.84 30.76
C PRO A 221 -12.42 1.99 30.69
N LYS A 222 -11.64 1.73 31.75
CA LYS A 222 -10.17 1.72 31.63
C LYS A 222 -9.68 0.54 30.80
N VAL A 223 -10.33 -0.61 30.96
CA VAL A 223 -10.06 -1.80 30.13
C VAL A 223 -10.41 -1.50 28.68
N ALA A 224 -11.58 -0.91 28.41
CA ALA A 224 -11.96 -0.54 27.05
C ALA A 224 -11.06 0.53 26.42
N ILE A 225 -10.60 1.55 27.17
CA ILE A 225 -9.57 2.49 26.69
C ILE A 225 -8.28 1.72 26.33
N GLY A 226 -7.86 0.76 27.15
CA GLY A 226 -6.70 -0.09 26.89
C GLY A 226 -6.85 -0.86 25.58
N CYS A 227 -7.92 -1.67 25.45
CA CYS A 227 -8.19 -2.44 24.23
C CYS A 227 -8.29 -1.55 22.99
N TYR A 228 -9.02 -0.43 23.07
CA TYR A 228 -9.18 0.52 21.97
C TYR A 228 -7.84 1.14 21.53
N SER A 229 -6.99 1.52 22.48
CA SER A 229 -5.66 2.05 22.20
C SER A 229 -4.75 1.00 21.53
N VAL A 230 -4.81 -0.25 22.01
CA VAL A 230 -4.03 -1.36 21.44
C VAL A 230 -4.47 -1.68 20.01
N ILE A 231 -5.78 -1.75 19.73
CA ILE A 231 -6.29 -2.00 18.36
C ILE A 231 -5.76 -0.96 17.37
N TRP A 232 -5.89 0.34 17.67
CA TRP A 232 -5.37 1.39 16.79
C TRP A 232 -3.85 1.40 16.68
N THR A 233 -3.12 1.07 17.76
CA THR A 233 -1.66 0.96 17.71
C THR A 233 -1.22 -0.21 16.83
N VAL A 234 -1.88 -1.36 16.93
CA VAL A 234 -1.60 -2.54 16.09
C VAL A 234 -1.90 -2.24 14.62
N LEU A 235 -3.05 -1.63 14.31
CA LEU A 235 -3.38 -1.21 12.93
C LEU A 235 -2.34 -0.24 12.36
N ALA A 236 -1.86 0.74 13.12
CA ALA A 236 -0.83 1.66 12.65
C ALA A 236 0.54 1.00 12.47
N VAL A 237 0.90 0.02 13.31
CA VAL A 237 2.13 -0.78 13.14
C VAL A 237 2.02 -1.66 11.89
N ILE A 238 0.87 -2.31 11.65
CA ILE A 238 0.62 -3.09 10.42
C ILE A 238 0.67 -2.17 9.20
N SER A 239 0.04 -0.99 9.23
CA SER A 239 0.08 -0.03 8.11
C SER A 239 1.49 0.45 7.81
N TYR A 240 2.28 0.76 8.84
CA TYR A 240 3.69 1.11 8.69
C TYR A 240 4.49 -0.01 8.03
N CYS A 241 4.31 -1.26 8.48
CA CYS A 241 5.03 -2.42 7.95
C CYS A 241 4.59 -2.82 6.52
N LYS A 242 3.28 -2.80 6.22
CA LYS A 242 2.75 -3.06 4.87
C LYS A 242 3.18 -1.96 3.91
N SER A 243 2.93 -0.70 4.25
CA SER A 243 3.25 0.44 3.39
C SER A 243 4.74 0.55 3.09
N ARG A 244 5.62 0.19 4.04
CA ARG A 244 7.06 0.15 3.79
C ARG A 244 7.42 -0.76 2.62
N ASN A 245 6.71 -1.87 2.46
CA ASN A 245 7.08 -2.94 1.54
C ASN A 245 6.29 -2.86 0.22
N THR A 246 4.98 -2.58 0.27
CA THR A 246 4.06 -2.63 -0.90
C THR A 246 3.43 -1.29 -1.27
N PHE A 247 3.94 -0.19 -0.70
CA PHE A 247 3.40 1.18 -0.80
C PHE A 247 1.92 1.39 -0.41
N GLU A 248 1.15 0.37 -0.05
CA GLU A 248 -0.23 0.46 0.44
C GLU A 248 -0.34 0.52 1.98
N PRO A 249 -1.28 1.30 2.54
CA PRO A 249 -1.62 1.25 3.97
C PRO A 249 -2.41 -0.03 4.31
N VAL A 250 -2.63 -0.27 5.62
CA VAL A 250 -3.56 -1.31 6.07
C VAL A 250 -4.99 -0.94 5.68
N LEU A 251 -5.71 -1.88 5.08
CA LEU A 251 -7.06 -1.73 4.54
C LEU A 251 -7.99 -2.76 5.18
N PHE A 252 -9.31 -2.57 5.07
CA PHE A 252 -10.27 -3.55 5.58
C PHE A 252 -10.15 -4.90 4.84
N LEU A 253 -9.90 -4.84 3.53
CA LEU A 253 -9.77 -6.02 2.66
C LEU A 253 -8.53 -6.88 2.93
N ASP A 254 -7.53 -6.36 3.65
CA ASP A 254 -6.36 -7.15 4.10
C ASP A 254 -6.77 -8.35 4.99
N VAL A 255 -8.01 -8.38 5.51
CA VAL A 255 -8.57 -9.54 6.21
C VAL A 255 -8.63 -10.80 5.34
N PHE A 256 -8.82 -10.65 4.02
CA PHE A 256 -8.83 -11.75 3.05
C PHE A 256 -7.41 -12.21 2.66
N SER A 257 -6.37 -11.43 2.97
CA SER A 257 -4.95 -11.77 2.78
C SER A 257 -4.19 -11.93 4.11
N PHE A 258 -4.89 -12.30 5.18
CA PHE A 258 -4.31 -12.33 6.53
C PHE A 258 -3.24 -13.41 6.70
N LYS A 259 -3.39 -14.57 6.04
CA LYS A 259 -2.39 -15.65 6.07
C LYS A 259 -1.09 -15.19 5.39
N GLU A 260 -1.24 -14.56 4.22
CA GLU A 260 -0.19 -14.03 3.34
C GLU A 260 0.56 -12.88 4.02
N GLY A 261 -0.16 -11.96 4.66
CA GLY A 261 0.42 -10.85 5.42
C GLY A 261 1.28 -11.33 6.60
N ILE A 262 0.89 -12.42 7.28
CA ILE A 262 1.71 -13.06 8.31
C ILE A 262 2.98 -13.68 7.70
N ARG A 263 2.88 -14.42 6.58
CA ARG A 263 4.05 -14.99 5.89
C ARG A 263 5.05 -13.90 5.49
N ALA A 264 4.58 -12.85 4.82
CA ALA A 264 5.40 -11.71 4.44
C ALA A 264 6.08 -11.07 5.67
N PHE A 265 5.36 -10.92 6.80
CA PHE A 265 5.94 -10.40 8.02
C PHE A 265 7.11 -11.27 8.56
N PHE A 266 7.05 -12.59 8.45
CA PHE A 266 8.16 -13.48 8.82
C PHE A 266 9.34 -13.45 7.84
N VAL A 267 9.10 -13.16 6.56
CA VAL A 267 10.16 -13.02 5.54
C VAL A 267 10.89 -11.68 5.67
N TYR A 268 10.16 -10.58 5.84
CA TYR A 268 10.72 -9.21 5.81
C TYR A 268 11.31 -8.71 7.14
N TYR A 269 10.98 -9.33 8.28
CA TYR A 269 11.35 -8.79 9.59
C TYR A 269 12.14 -9.80 10.43
N SER A 270 13.31 -9.38 10.92
CA SER A 270 14.18 -10.23 11.74
C SER A 270 13.50 -10.78 12.99
N TRP A 271 13.93 -11.96 13.44
CA TRP A 271 13.47 -12.58 14.69
C TRP A 271 13.57 -11.66 15.92
N PHE A 272 14.56 -10.77 15.98
CA PHE A 272 14.67 -9.78 17.05
C PHE A 272 13.50 -8.78 17.04
N PHE A 273 13.09 -8.31 15.86
CA PHE A 273 11.92 -7.43 15.70
C PHE A 273 10.61 -8.17 16.03
N ILE A 274 10.44 -9.39 15.52
CA ILE A 274 9.27 -10.24 15.78
C ILE A 274 9.11 -10.49 17.29
N VAL A 275 10.17 -10.96 17.97
CA VAL A 275 10.14 -11.22 19.42
C VAL A 275 9.87 -9.93 20.20
N SER A 276 10.45 -8.80 19.78
CA SER A 276 10.17 -7.49 20.40
C SER A 276 8.70 -7.08 20.27
N ALA A 277 8.08 -7.28 19.10
CA ALA A 277 6.66 -7.03 18.88
C ALA A 277 5.78 -7.95 19.75
N CYS A 278 6.09 -9.25 19.80
CA CYS A 278 5.39 -10.21 20.66
C CYS A 278 5.48 -9.84 22.16
N VAL A 279 6.65 -9.39 22.63
CA VAL A 279 6.84 -8.92 24.02
C VAL A 279 6.02 -7.64 24.28
N LEU A 280 5.98 -6.68 23.35
CA LEU A 280 5.16 -5.47 23.48
C LEU A 280 3.65 -5.80 23.54
N ILE A 281 3.18 -6.73 22.71
CA ILE A 281 1.80 -7.23 22.73
C ILE A 281 1.49 -7.94 24.06
N ALA A 282 2.38 -8.81 24.54
CA ALA A 282 2.23 -9.50 25.83
C ALA A 282 2.18 -8.52 27.01
N LEU A 283 3.03 -7.47 27.01
CA LEU A 283 3.02 -6.41 28.01
C LEU A 283 1.73 -5.57 27.96
N ALA A 284 1.21 -5.29 26.76
CA ALA A 284 -0.07 -4.59 26.59
C ALA A 284 -1.24 -5.42 27.13
N ILE A 285 -1.29 -6.73 26.83
CA ILE A 285 -2.27 -7.69 27.36
C ILE A 285 -2.17 -7.77 28.88
N ALA A 286 -0.96 -7.91 29.45
CA ALA A 286 -0.74 -7.92 30.89
C ALA A 286 -1.21 -6.61 31.55
N GLY A 287 -0.99 -5.46 30.91
CA GLY A 287 -1.51 -4.16 31.33
C GLY A 287 -3.04 -4.10 31.33
N ILE A 288 -3.69 -4.64 30.30
CA ILE A 288 -5.16 -4.75 30.19
C ILE A 288 -5.72 -5.68 31.29
N ILE A 289 -5.07 -6.82 31.55
CA ILE A 289 -5.44 -7.75 32.64
C ILE A 289 -5.29 -7.08 34.01
N TYR A 290 -4.17 -6.38 34.26
CA TYR A 290 -3.95 -5.61 35.49
C TYR A 290 -5.03 -4.54 35.69
N LEU A 291 -5.40 -3.81 34.63
CA LEU A 291 -6.51 -2.86 34.65
C LEU A 291 -7.86 -3.54 34.91
N ALA A 292 -8.09 -4.74 34.38
CA ALA A 292 -9.32 -5.50 34.62
C ALA A 292 -9.43 -5.99 36.07
N LEU A 293 -8.33 -6.47 36.67
CA LEU A 293 -8.26 -6.85 38.08
C LEU A 293 -8.46 -5.64 39.01
N LYS A 294 -7.83 -4.49 38.68
CA LYS A 294 -7.81 -3.29 39.53
C LYS A 294 -9.02 -2.36 39.35
N GLU A 295 -9.69 -2.34 38.19
CA GLU A 295 -10.88 -1.50 37.98
C GLU A 295 -12.16 -2.15 38.54
N ARG A 296 -12.66 -1.54 39.62
CA ARG A 296 -14.02 -1.78 40.13
C ARG A 296 -15.05 -1.49 39.04
N LYS A 297 -15.91 -2.48 38.75
CA LYS A 297 -17.03 -2.37 37.81
C LYS A 297 -17.89 -1.14 38.15
N LYS A 298 -18.12 -0.27 37.19
CA LYS A 298 -18.99 0.91 37.31
C LYS A 298 -20.44 0.54 37.03
N VAL A 299 -21.37 1.22 37.71
CA VAL A 299 -22.80 1.07 37.47
C VAL A 299 -23.12 1.58 36.06
N PHE A 300 -23.83 0.75 35.28
CA PHE A 300 -24.32 1.10 33.94
C PHE A 300 -25.31 2.26 34.05
N SER A 301 -25.34 3.13 33.03
CA SER A 301 -26.11 4.38 33.12
C SER A 301 -26.71 4.70 31.76
N PHE A 302 -28.03 4.45 31.61
CA PHE A 302 -28.77 4.69 30.38
C PHE A 302 -28.55 6.10 29.82
N VAL A 303 -28.49 7.14 30.67
CA VAL A 303 -28.19 8.51 30.23
C VAL A 303 -26.82 8.63 29.55
N LYS A 304 -25.79 7.92 30.02
CA LYS A 304 -24.46 7.90 29.39
C LYS A 304 -24.44 7.02 28.14
N PHE A 305 -25.21 5.93 28.14
CA PHE A 305 -25.37 5.08 26.97
C PHE A 305 -26.00 5.87 25.82
N PHE A 306 -27.21 6.41 26.02
CA PHE A 306 -27.91 7.19 25.00
C PHE A 306 -27.14 8.45 24.55
N SER A 307 -26.44 9.16 25.44
CA SER A 307 -25.63 10.32 25.03
C SER A 307 -24.35 9.93 24.27
N ALA A 308 -23.75 8.78 24.58
CA ALA A 308 -22.63 8.23 23.80
C ALA A 308 -23.10 7.71 22.43
N SER A 309 -24.23 6.99 22.37
CA SER A 309 -24.82 6.51 21.12
C SER A 309 -25.30 7.67 20.23
N LEU A 310 -25.87 8.73 20.81
CA LEU A 310 -26.21 9.95 20.07
C LEU A 310 -24.95 10.64 19.54
N PHE A 311 -23.86 10.69 20.31
CA PHE A 311 -22.59 11.23 19.83
C PHE A 311 -21.95 10.36 18.73
N PHE A 312 -22.02 9.03 18.85
CA PHE A 312 -21.63 8.09 17.78
C PHE A 312 -22.38 8.39 16.49
N VAL A 313 -23.72 8.46 16.55
CA VAL A 313 -24.57 8.74 15.39
C VAL A 313 -24.28 10.12 14.80
N ILE A 314 -24.15 11.17 15.63
CA ILE A 314 -23.80 12.52 15.13
C ILE A 314 -22.42 12.54 14.47
N ALA A 315 -21.41 11.88 15.06
CA ALA A 315 -20.09 11.78 14.46
C ALA A 315 -20.15 11.04 13.12
N PHE A 316 -20.77 9.86 13.08
CA PHE A 316 -20.88 9.03 11.88
C PHE A 316 -21.68 9.72 10.75
N CYS A 317 -22.83 10.32 11.07
CA CYS A 317 -23.60 11.11 10.11
C CYS A 317 -22.83 12.36 9.65
N SER A 318 -22.03 13.01 10.51
CA SER A 318 -21.19 14.14 10.07
C SER A 318 -20.08 13.71 9.11
N VAL A 319 -19.51 12.52 9.30
CA VAL A 319 -18.50 11.91 8.42
C VAL A 319 -19.12 11.56 7.06
N TYR A 320 -20.28 10.89 7.04
CA TYR A 320 -21.02 10.58 5.81
C TYR A 320 -21.48 11.86 5.05
N CYS A 321 -22.02 12.85 5.76
CA CYS A 321 -22.36 14.13 5.15
C CYS A 321 -21.15 14.94 4.67
N MET A 322 -19.93 14.62 5.12
CA MET A 322 -18.70 15.22 4.62
C MET A 322 -18.11 14.46 3.43
N SER A 323 -18.22 13.13 3.34
CA SER A 323 -17.81 12.39 2.13
C SER A 323 -18.71 12.70 0.93
N GLN A 324 -20.01 12.89 1.18
CA GLN A 324 -21.01 13.34 0.19
C GLN A 324 -20.89 14.84 -0.18
N LEU A 325 -19.96 15.58 0.44
CA LEU A 325 -19.51 16.87 -0.08
C LEU A 325 -18.21 16.64 -0.86
N SER A 326 -18.11 17.17 -2.06
CA SER A 326 -16.97 16.98 -2.99
C SER A 326 -15.58 17.37 -2.45
N MET A 327 -15.50 17.91 -1.23
CA MET A 327 -14.27 18.14 -0.46
C MET A 327 -13.52 16.85 -0.10
N LEU A 328 -14.12 15.67 -0.29
CA LEU A 328 -13.53 14.36 0.00
C LEU A 328 -13.62 13.36 -1.17
N HIS A 329 -14.00 13.81 -2.38
CA HIS A 329 -13.80 12.99 -3.57
C HIS A 329 -12.28 12.85 -3.85
N SER A 330 -11.87 11.75 -4.48
CA SER A 330 -10.46 11.48 -4.78
C SER A 330 -10.06 12.06 -6.14
N GLU A 331 -8.83 12.56 -6.23
CA GLU A 331 -8.10 12.79 -7.49
C GLU A 331 -6.93 11.79 -7.65
N SER A 332 -6.75 10.85 -6.71
CA SER A 332 -5.63 9.92 -6.63
C SER A 332 -6.07 8.47 -6.51
N LYS A 333 -5.64 7.64 -7.47
CA LYS A 333 -5.87 6.19 -7.51
C LYS A 333 -5.12 5.42 -6.41
N THR A 334 -4.04 5.97 -5.85
CA THR A 334 -3.18 5.28 -4.86
C THR A 334 -3.71 5.36 -3.43
N ALA A 335 -3.93 4.21 -2.78
CA ALA A 335 -4.44 4.13 -1.40
C ALA A 335 -3.58 4.87 -0.36
N LYS A 336 -2.24 4.87 -0.50
CA LYS A 336 -1.35 5.62 0.41
C LYS A 336 -1.57 7.12 0.33
N ASN A 337 -1.75 7.68 -0.86
CA ASN A 337 -2.01 9.11 -1.01
C ASN A 337 -3.33 9.49 -0.33
N GLU A 338 -4.35 8.64 -0.41
CA GLU A 338 -5.62 8.84 0.28
C GLU A 338 -5.49 8.79 1.81
N TYR A 339 -4.58 7.98 2.36
CA TYR A 339 -4.31 7.93 3.79
C TYR A 339 -3.38 9.07 4.27
N ASP A 340 -2.43 9.49 3.44
CA ASP A 340 -1.51 10.59 3.71
C ASP A 340 -2.23 11.96 3.64
N THR A 341 -3.24 12.10 2.77
CA THR A 341 -4.03 13.32 2.59
C THR A 341 -5.30 13.36 3.46
N LYS A 342 -6.16 12.33 3.42
CA LYS A 342 -7.45 12.28 4.16
C LYS A 342 -7.31 11.72 5.58
N GLY A 343 -6.15 11.17 5.93
CA GLY A 343 -5.78 10.79 7.29
C GLY A 343 -6.22 9.39 7.72
N PHE A 344 -5.32 8.68 8.39
CA PHE A 344 -5.40 7.24 8.69
C PHE A 344 -6.75 6.77 9.26
N VAL A 345 -7.30 7.49 10.25
CA VAL A 345 -8.52 7.06 10.94
C VAL A 345 -9.75 7.27 10.07
N PHE A 346 -9.83 8.38 9.35
CA PHE A 346 -10.93 8.61 8.41
C PHE A 346 -10.86 7.61 7.26
N SER A 347 -9.71 7.47 6.60
CA SER A 347 -9.57 6.63 5.41
C SER A 347 -9.82 5.15 5.72
N PHE A 348 -9.28 4.61 6.82
CA PHE A 348 -9.55 3.24 7.23
C PHE A 348 -11.05 2.97 7.42
N ILE A 349 -11.78 3.89 8.06
CA ILE A 349 -13.22 3.72 8.29
C ILE A 349 -14.01 3.90 6.99
N PHE A 350 -13.68 4.91 6.17
CA PHE A 350 -14.37 5.19 4.92
C PHE A 350 -14.25 4.01 3.95
N TYR A 351 -13.02 3.54 3.70
CA TYR A 351 -12.75 2.38 2.85
C TYR A 351 -13.13 1.02 3.50
N SER A 352 -13.64 0.99 4.74
CA SER A 352 -14.33 -0.18 5.31
C SER A 352 -15.81 -0.27 4.91
N PHE A 353 -16.39 0.81 4.36
CA PHE A 353 -17.75 0.82 3.80
C PHE A 353 -17.72 0.84 2.26
N ASP A 354 -16.68 1.46 1.69
CA ASP A 354 -16.39 1.52 0.25
C ASP A 354 -15.81 0.21 -0.32
N SER A 355 -15.50 -0.77 0.54
CA SER A 355 -14.79 -2.02 0.19
C SER A 355 -15.61 -3.06 -0.58
N PHE A 356 -16.90 -2.82 -0.80
CA PHE A 356 -17.82 -3.74 -1.49
C PHE A 356 -17.97 -3.29 -2.94
N VAL A 357 -18.00 -4.23 -3.87
CA VAL A 357 -18.36 -3.90 -5.26
C VAL A 357 -19.83 -3.49 -5.29
N VAL A 358 -20.13 -2.38 -5.96
CA VAL A 358 -21.47 -1.81 -6.11
C VAL A 358 -21.80 -1.75 -7.60
N GLU A 359 -23.07 -1.99 -7.94
CA GLU A 359 -23.61 -1.83 -9.29
C GLU A 359 -23.28 -0.44 -9.89
N PRO A 360 -22.60 -0.36 -11.05
CA PRO A 360 -22.21 0.92 -11.66
C PRO A 360 -23.38 1.84 -12.02
N GLU A 361 -23.18 3.16 -12.00
CA GLU A 361 -24.22 4.10 -12.40
C GLU A 361 -24.57 3.95 -13.89
N GLY A 362 -25.85 3.65 -14.17
CA GLY A 362 -26.36 3.39 -15.51
C GLY A 362 -26.31 1.92 -15.94
N TYR A 363 -25.85 1.00 -15.08
CA TYR A 363 -25.93 -0.43 -15.35
C TYR A 363 -27.37 -0.87 -15.61
N THR A 364 -27.61 -1.57 -16.72
CA THR A 364 -28.86 -2.28 -17.01
C THR A 364 -28.58 -3.53 -17.84
N PRO A 365 -29.47 -4.55 -17.83
CA PRO A 365 -29.39 -5.65 -18.78
C PRO A 365 -29.38 -5.18 -20.25
N THR A 366 -30.11 -4.10 -20.58
CA THR A 366 -30.14 -3.56 -21.94
C THR A 366 -28.81 -2.93 -22.38
N VAL A 367 -27.98 -2.42 -21.46
CA VAL A 367 -26.60 -2.01 -21.78
C VAL A 367 -25.76 -3.23 -22.16
N ILE A 368 -25.87 -4.33 -21.42
CA ILE A 368 -25.15 -5.58 -21.71
C ILE A 368 -25.61 -6.22 -23.03
N GLU A 369 -26.92 -6.22 -23.30
CA GLU A 369 -27.49 -6.64 -24.59
C GLU A 369 -26.96 -5.77 -25.74
N THR A 370 -26.86 -4.45 -25.55
CA THR A 370 -26.30 -3.51 -26.55
C THR A 370 -24.81 -3.77 -26.78
N ILE A 371 -24.02 -4.03 -25.72
CA ILE A 371 -22.60 -4.35 -25.82
C ILE A 371 -22.38 -5.67 -26.59
N ALA A 372 -23.19 -6.70 -26.30
CA ALA A 372 -23.13 -7.96 -27.03
C ALA A 372 -23.48 -7.78 -28.51
N GLN A 373 -24.55 -7.04 -28.84
CA GLN A 373 -24.95 -6.75 -30.22
C GLN A 373 -23.90 -5.94 -30.97
N ASN A 374 -23.31 -4.91 -30.35
CA ASN A 374 -22.28 -4.10 -30.99
C ASN A 374 -21.01 -4.92 -31.29
N ILE A 375 -20.64 -5.84 -30.39
CA ILE A 375 -19.56 -6.80 -30.65
C ILE A 375 -19.94 -7.73 -31.82
N GLU A 376 -21.15 -8.28 -31.85
CA GLU A 376 -21.61 -9.16 -32.95
C GLU A 376 -21.67 -8.44 -34.32
N GLU A 377 -22.06 -7.17 -34.36
CA GLU A 377 -22.17 -6.39 -35.60
C GLU A 377 -20.83 -5.83 -36.11
N ASN A 378 -19.91 -5.41 -35.22
CA ASN A 378 -18.72 -4.64 -35.59
C ASN A 378 -17.37 -5.33 -35.31
N PHE A 379 -17.33 -6.47 -34.61
CA PHE A 379 -16.10 -7.23 -34.45
C PHE A 379 -15.73 -7.97 -35.74
N VAL A 380 -14.54 -7.70 -36.29
CA VAL A 380 -13.99 -8.42 -37.43
C VAL A 380 -13.15 -9.61 -36.93
N PRO A 381 -13.62 -10.86 -37.06
CA PRO A 381 -12.85 -12.02 -36.63
C PRO A 381 -11.64 -12.26 -37.53
N TYR A 382 -10.59 -12.87 -36.98
CA TYR A 382 -9.52 -13.48 -37.77
C TYR A 382 -9.92 -14.90 -38.21
N GLY A 383 -9.08 -15.53 -39.05
CA GLY A 383 -9.28 -16.92 -39.47
C GLY A 383 -9.23 -17.89 -38.29
N GLU A 384 -9.82 -19.08 -38.43
CA GLU A 384 -9.96 -20.01 -37.30
C GLU A 384 -8.63 -20.56 -36.78
N GLU A 385 -7.64 -20.67 -37.66
CA GLU A 385 -6.30 -21.22 -37.41
C GLU A 385 -5.25 -20.12 -37.26
N SER A 386 -4.67 -20.02 -36.06
CA SER A 386 -3.35 -19.40 -35.89
C SER A 386 -2.26 -20.44 -36.15
N ASN A 387 -1.25 -20.03 -36.91
CA ASN A 387 -0.05 -20.83 -37.17
C ASN A 387 0.92 -20.85 -35.98
N VAL A 388 0.71 -20.01 -34.97
CA VAL A 388 1.52 -20.04 -33.74
C VAL A 388 1.18 -21.32 -32.97
N GLN A 389 2.22 -22.05 -32.55
CA GLN A 389 2.11 -23.25 -31.73
C GLN A 389 2.32 -22.88 -30.26
N ASN A 390 3.41 -22.18 -29.96
CA ASN A 390 3.80 -21.83 -28.61
C ASN A 390 3.58 -20.34 -28.36
N VAL A 391 2.70 -19.99 -27.42
CA VAL A 391 2.48 -18.63 -26.94
C VAL A 391 2.92 -18.56 -25.49
N ILE A 392 4.07 -17.94 -25.26
CA ILE A 392 4.69 -17.81 -23.94
C ILE A 392 4.54 -16.37 -23.47
N VAL A 393 4.10 -16.18 -22.24
CA VAL A 393 4.01 -14.87 -21.60
C VAL A 393 4.68 -14.92 -20.24
N ILE A 394 5.59 -13.99 -19.95
CA ILE A 394 6.34 -13.94 -18.70
C ILE A 394 6.16 -12.57 -18.05
N GLN A 395 5.48 -12.56 -16.91
CA GLN A 395 5.41 -11.41 -16.02
C GLN A 395 6.72 -11.30 -15.23
N LEU A 396 7.43 -10.20 -15.44
CA LEU A 396 8.69 -9.86 -14.78
C LEU A 396 8.43 -9.05 -13.52
N GLU A 397 8.58 -9.68 -12.35
CA GLU A 397 8.37 -9.11 -11.03
C GLU A 397 9.31 -7.92 -10.78
N SER A 398 8.77 -6.78 -10.34
CA SER A 398 9.55 -5.57 -10.02
C SER A 398 10.41 -5.02 -11.19
N PHE A 399 10.11 -5.36 -12.45
CA PHE A 399 10.94 -5.00 -13.61
C PHE A 399 10.72 -3.56 -14.11
N GLY A 400 11.82 -2.84 -14.39
CA GLY A 400 11.83 -1.51 -15.00
C GLY A 400 13.18 -1.13 -15.57
N ASP A 401 13.20 -0.29 -16.61
CA ASP A 401 14.43 0.18 -17.24
C ASP A 401 15.18 1.19 -16.33
N PRO A 402 16.39 0.87 -15.84
CA PRO A 402 17.06 1.70 -14.86
C PRO A 402 17.55 3.05 -15.42
N TYR A 403 17.64 3.25 -16.75
CA TYR A 403 17.94 4.58 -17.31
C TYR A 403 16.85 5.62 -17.04
N HIS A 404 15.67 5.21 -16.57
CA HIS A 404 14.57 6.10 -16.17
C HIS A 404 14.44 6.30 -14.65
N PHE A 405 15.35 5.74 -13.85
CA PHE A 405 15.34 5.90 -12.40
C PHE A 405 15.96 7.25 -11.97
N PRO A 406 15.36 7.99 -11.01
CA PRO A 406 15.86 9.32 -10.63
C PRO A 406 17.28 9.30 -10.08
N GLY A 407 18.12 10.21 -10.58
CA GLY A 407 19.48 10.46 -10.09
C GLY A 407 20.55 9.41 -10.43
N ILE A 408 20.18 8.21 -10.91
CA ILE A 408 21.12 7.11 -11.16
C ILE A 408 22.10 7.43 -12.32
N LYS A 409 23.30 6.85 -12.23
CA LYS A 409 24.29 6.81 -13.30
C LYS A 409 24.88 5.41 -13.38
N LEU A 410 24.93 4.87 -14.58
CA LEU A 410 25.43 3.54 -14.91
C LEU A 410 26.66 3.70 -15.80
N GLU A 411 27.67 2.82 -15.66
CA GLU A 411 28.84 2.80 -16.53
C GLU A 411 28.61 1.95 -17.81
N GLU A 412 27.70 0.99 -17.74
CA GLU A 412 27.27 0.10 -18.82
C GLU A 412 25.74 -0.17 -18.73
N ASP A 413 25.14 -0.69 -19.80
CA ASP A 413 23.73 -1.11 -19.79
C ASP A 413 23.59 -2.46 -19.08
N PRO A 414 22.80 -2.57 -17.99
CA PRO A 414 22.67 -3.81 -17.23
C PRO A 414 21.72 -4.84 -17.85
N MET A 415 20.98 -4.47 -18.90
CA MET A 415 20.08 -5.41 -19.61
C MET A 415 20.30 -5.40 -21.14
N PRO A 416 21.52 -5.66 -21.63
CA PRO A 416 21.89 -5.45 -23.02
C PRO A 416 21.22 -6.43 -24.00
N PHE A 417 20.85 -7.65 -23.57
CA PHE A 417 20.11 -8.57 -24.44
C PHE A 417 18.64 -8.16 -24.56
N ILE A 418 17.97 -7.84 -23.44
CA ILE A 418 16.63 -7.28 -23.42
C ILE A 418 16.58 -5.99 -24.25
N ARG A 419 17.61 -5.13 -24.14
CA ARG A 419 17.76 -3.94 -24.98
C ARG A 419 17.79 -4.26 -26.48
N SER A 420 18.41 -5.37 -26.89
CA SER A 420 18.39 -5.80 -28.29
C SER A 420 17.00 -6.23 -28.74
N LEU A 421 16.27 -6.99 -27.92
CA LEU A 421 14.86 -7.35 -28.18
C LEU A 421 13.96 -6.11 -28.31
N MET A 422 14.12 -5.12 -27.41
CA MET A 422 13.40 -3.85 -27.46
C MET A 422 13.70 -3.01 -28.71
N ASN A 423 14.86 -3.20 -29.36
CA ASN A 423 15.14 -2.56 -30.64
C ASN A 423 14.48 -3.33 -31.79
N ASP A 424 14.74 -4.63 -31.88
CA ASP A 424 14.45 -5.44 -33.07
C ASP A 424 13.00 -5.94 -33.16
N TYR A 425 12.32 -6.14 -32.03
CA TYR A 425 10.95 -6.67 -31.90
C TYR A 425 9.99 -5.65 -31.27
N SER A 426 8.71 -6.00 -31.14
CA SER A 426 7.71 -5.12 -30.50
C SER A 426 8.03 -4.84 -29.03
N SER A 427 7.83 -3.60 -28.62
CA SER A 427 8.15 -3.12 -27.28
C SER A 427 7.49 -1.77 -27.02
N GLY A 428 7.30 -1.43 -25.75
CA GLY A 428 6.81 -0.13 -25.31
C GLY A 428 6.65 -0.12 -23.79
N TYR A 429 5.79 0.76 -23.30
CA TYR A 429 5.46 0.85 -21.88
C TYR A 429 3.99 0.53 -21.62
N VAL A 430 3.72 -0.25 -20.58
CA VAL A 430 2.36 -0.53 -20.10
C VAL A 430 2.04 0.25 -18.83
N LYS A 431 0.80 0.73 -18.72
CA LYS A 431 0.27 1.29 -17.48
C LYS A 431 -0.22 0.15 -16.60
N VAL A 432 0.39 0.02 -15.42
CA VAL A 432 0.09 -1.04 -14.44
C VAL A 432 -0.80 -0.53 -13.29
N PRO A 433 -1.61 -1.39 -12.66
CA PRO A 433 -2.51 -0.99 -11.57
C PRO A 433 -1.82 -0.81 -10.20
N VAL A 434 -0.51 -1.08 -10.11
CA VAL A 434 0.24 -1.22 -8.84
C VAL A 434 1.65 -0.65 -8.91
N PHE A 435 2.25 -0.39 -7.73
CA PHE A 435 3.61 0.12 -7.58
C PHE A 435 4.29 -0.55 -6.36
N GLY A 436 5.41 -1.22 -6.58
CA GLY A 436 6.25 -1.80 -5.52
C GLY A 436 5.62 -2.97 -4.75
N GLY A 437 4.59 -3.63 -5.27
CA GLY A 437 4.00 -4.84 -4.68
C GLY A 437 2.61 -5.16 -5.26
N LEU A 438 2.10 -6.37 -4.96
CA LEU A 438 0.79 -6.90 -5.36
C LEU A 438 0.66 -7.31 -6.84
N THR A 439 1.76 -7.81 -7.43
CA THR A 439 1.90 -8.75 -8.56
C THR A 439 0.59 -9.32 -9.17
N VAL A 440 -0.27 -9.94 -8.36
CA VAL A 440 -1.55 -10.56 -8.77
C VAL A 440 -2.59 -9.59 -9.34
N LYS A 441 -2.49 -8.29 -9.05
CA LYS A 441 -3.36 -7.25 -9.65
C LYS A 441 -3.04 -7.05 -11.13
N SER A 442 -1.76 -6.97 -11.48
CA SER A 442 -1.28 -6.90 -12.86
C SER A 442 -1.57 -8.21 -13.62
N GLU A 443 -1.37 -9.33 -12.93
CA GLU A 443 -1.66 -10.68 -13.42
C GLU A 443 -3.15 -10.84 -13.82
N PHE A 444 -4.06 -10.37 -12.97
CA PHE A 444 -5.50 -10.34 -13.22
C PHE A 444 -5.87 -9.48 -14.43
N GLU A 445 -5.32 -8.25 -14.53
CA GLU A 445 -5.62 -7.36 -15.66
C GLU A 445 -5.22 -7.98 -16.99
N PHE A 446 -4.01 -8.53 -17.08
CA PHE A 446 -3.52 -9.17 -18.29
C PHE A 446 -4.36 -10.41 -18.66
N LEU A 447 -4.56 -11.35 -17.73
CA LEU A 447 -5.20 -12.64 -18.02
C LEU A 447 -6.70 -12.53 -18.31
N THR A 448 -7.40 -11.53 -17.76
CA THR A 448 -8.87 -11.38 -17.91
C THR A 448 -9.28 -10.27 -18.87
N GLY A 449 -8.45 -9.23 -19.06
CA GLY A 449 -8.85 -8.01 -19.75
C GLY A 449 -9.85 -7.15 -18.96
N LEU A 450 -9.91 -7.30 -17.64
CA LEU A 450 -10.70 -6.46 -16.73
C LEU A 450 -9.77 -5.53 -15.94
N SER A 451 -10.24 -4.39 -15.46
CA SER A 451 -9.37 -3.43 -14.74
C SER A 451 -9.59 -3.37 -13.24
N ILE A 452 -8.50 -3.23 -12.50
CA ILE A 452 -8.47 -2.96 -11.06
C ILE A 452 -9.00 -1.55 -10.75
N ASP A 453 -8.89 -0.58 -11.68
CA ASP A 453 -9.43 0.77 -11.51
C ASP A 453 -10.97 0.80 -11.39
N ASN A 454 -11.66 -0.24 -11.87
CA ASN A 454 -13.12 -0.41 -11.76
C ASN A 454 -13.56 -1.12 -10.45
N LEU A 455 -12.62 -1.45 -9.56
CA LEU A 455 -12.88 -2.20 -8.32
C LEU A 455 -12.60 -1.33 -7.06
N PRO A 456 -13.14 -1.69 -5.89
CA PRO A 456 -12.93 -0.96 -4.63
C PRO A 456 -11.45 -0.72 -4.29
N LEU A 457 -11.16 0.39 -3.61
CA LEU A 457 -9.80 0.75 -3.25
C LEU A 457 -9.13 -0.33 -2.39
N GLY A 458 -8.11 -0.99 -2.95
CA GLY A 458 -7.39 -2.08 -2.30
C GLY A 458 -7.91 -3.49 -2.61
N TYR A 459 -8.92 -3.63 -3.47
CA TYR A 459 -9.49 -4.92 -3.84
C TYR A 459 -8.46 -5.82 -4.52
N ASN A 460 -8.40 -7.08 -4.11
CA ASN A 460 -7.56 -8.12 -4.70
C ASN A 460 -8.45 -9.23 -5.25
N PRO A 461 -8.69 -9.30 -6.58
CA PRO A 461 -9.63 -10.25 -7.17
C PRO A 461 -9.37 -11.71 -6.79
N TYR A 462 -8.10 -12.12 -6.75
CA TYR A 462 -7.71 -13.51 -6.57
C TYR A 462 -8.26 -14.10 -5.26
N VAL A 463 -8.03 -13.42 -4.14
CA VAL A 463 -8.41 -13.89 -2.79
C VAL A 463 -9.80 -13.43 -2.34
N GLN A 464 -10.52 -12.66 -3.16
CA GLN A 464 -11.85 -12.12 -2.84
C GLN A 464 -12.95 -12.57 -3.80
N TYR A 465 -12.61 -13.18 -4.93
CA TYR A 465 -13.56 -13.60 -5.95
C TYR A 465 -13.07 -14.80 -6.76
N VAL A 466 -11.90 -14.71 -7.42
CA VAL A 466 -11.52 -15.68 -8.46
C VAL A 466 -11.21 -17.08 -7.88
N TYR A 467 -10.79 -17.20 -6.61
CA TYR A 467 -10.51 -18.51 -6.01
C TYR A 467 -11.73 -19.46 -5.98
N GLU A 468 -12.96 -18.92 -5.91
CA GLU A 468 -14.21 -19.71 -5.87
C GLU A 468 -15.11 -19.51 -7.10
N ASN A 469 -14.85 -18.51 -7.96
CA ASN A 469 -15.66 -18.19 -9.13
C ASN A 469 -14.87 -18.31 -10.44
N SER A 470 -15.35 -19.15 -11.37
CA SER A 470 -14.79 -19.28 -12.71
C SER A 470 -15.05 -18.06 -13.59
N MET A 471 -14.03 -17.62 -14.32
CA MET A 471 -14.06 -16.39 -15.15
C MET A 471 -13.63 -16.68 -16.59
N ASP A 472 -14.00 -15.79 -17.53
CA ASP A 472 -13.39 -15.78 -18.88
C ASP A 472 -11.94 -15.26 -18.80
N SER A 473 -11.05 -15.79 -19.65
CA SER A 473 -9.61 -15.54 -19.58
C SER A 473 -8.89 -15.87 -20.88
N LEU A 474 -7.63 -15.42 -21.00
CA LEU A 474 -6.72 -15.89 -22.06
C LEU A 474 -6.51 -17.41 -22.00
N ALA A 475 -6.30 -17.99 -20.82
CA ALA A 475 -6.07 -19.43 -20.69
C ALA A 475 -7.27 -20.25 -21.21
N ARG A 476 -8.50 -19.86 -20.87
CA ARG A 476 -9.71 -20.50 -21.42
C ARG A 476 -9.88 -20.29 -22.92
N TYR A 477 -9.49 -19.13 -23.44
CA TYR A 477 -9.47 -18.89 -24.88
C TYR A 477 -8.49 -19.84 -25.60
N PHE A 478 -7.26 -19.99 -25.08
CA PHE A 478 -6.25 -20.89 -25.65
C PHE A 478 -6.62 -22.36 -25.50
N LYS A 479 -7.12 -22.79 -24.32
CA LYS A 479 -7.67 -24.14 -24.08
C LYS A 479 -8.84 -24.44 -25.03
N GLY A 480 -9.76 -23.48 -25.21
CA GLY A 480 -10.84 -23.53 -26.20
C GLY A 480 -10.40 -23.50 -27.66
N LYS A 481 -9.11 -23.24 -27.93
CA LYS A 481 -8.46 -23.33 -29.24
C LYS A 481 -7.50 -24.53 -29.36
N GLY A 482 -7.52 -25.47 -28.41
CA GLY A 482 -6.75 -26.71 -28.46
C GLY A 482 -5.27 -26.56 -28.07
N TYR A 483 -4.93 -25.53 -27.30
CA TYR A 483 -3.62 -25.40 -26.66
C TYR A 483 -3.66 -26.09 -25.30
N GLU A 484 -2.59 -26.77 -24.90
CA GLU A 484 -2.37 -27.10 -23.49
C GLU A 484 -1.95 -25.82 -22.74
N THR A 485 -2.50 -25.58 -21.54
CA THR A 485 -2.36 -24.29 -20.86
C THR A 485 -1.71 -24.41 -19.48
N THR A 486 -0.52 -23.84 -19.32
CA THR A 486 0.35 -24.06 -18.16
C THR A 486 0.75 -22.76 -17.48
N ALA A 487 0.37 -22.58 -16.21
CA ALA A 487 0.86 -21.51 -15.35
C ALA A 487 2.15 -21.95 -14.63
N ILE A 488 3.12 -21.05 -14.45
CA ILE A 488 4.41 -21.34 -13.79
C ILE A 488 4.74 -20.19 -12.82
N HIS A 489 5.05 -20.50 -11.56
CA HIS A 489 5.48 -19.50 -10.57
C HIS A 489 6.57 -20.09 -9.66
N ASN A 490 7.77 -19.50 -9.67
CA ASN A 490 8.89 -19.94 -8.81
C ASN A 490 8.78 -19.45 -7.35
N TYR A 491 7.55 -19.30 -6.86
CA TYR A 491 7.22 -19.06 -5.46
C TYR A 491 5.97 -19.87 -5.04
N GLN A 492 5.65 -19.83 -3.75
CA GLN A 492 4.74 -20.77 -3.08
C GLN A 492 3.35 -20.87 -3.73
N GLY A 493 2.92 -22.07 -4.09
CA GLY A 493 1.71 -22.32 -4.89
C GLY A 493 0.41 -21.78 -4.29
N GLU A 494 0.33 -21.75 -2.97
CA GLU A 494 -0.81 -21.22 -2.22
C GLU A 494 -0.85 -19.70 -2.09
N PHE A 495 0.21 -18.98 -2.45
CA PHE A 495 0.28 -17.53 -2.21
C PHE A 495 -0.75 -16.78 -3.06
N PHE A 496 -1.59 -15.96 -2.41
CA PHE A 496 -2.80 -15.37 -2.99
C PHE A 496 -3.79 -16.40 -3.59
N GLN A 497 -3.83 -17.62 -3.05
CA GLN A 497 -4.70 -18.72 -3.51
C GLN A 497 -4.52 -19.11 -4.98
N ARG A 498 -3.33 -18.88 -5.58
CA ARG A 498 -3.06 -19.18 -7.00
C ARG A 498 -3.41 -20.61 -7.42
N HIS A 499 -3.18 -21.60 -6.55
CA HIS A 499 -3.56 -22.99 -6.82
C HIS A 499 -5.07 -23.22 -7.06
N MET A 500 -5.94 -22.34 -6.54
CA MET A 500 -7.38 -22.33 -6.85
C MET A 500 -7.69 -21.38 -8.01
N VAL A 501 -7.08 -20.19 -8.02
CA VAL A 501 -7.32 -19.16 -9.04
C VAL A 501 -6.97 -19.65 -10.45
N TYR A 502 -5.85 -20.36 -10.66
CA TYR A 502 -5.51 -20.86 -11.99
C TYR A 502 -6.48 -21.95 -12.48
N LYS A 503 -7.05 -22.76 -11.57
CA LYS A 503 -8.15 -23.68 -11.92
C LYS A 503 -9.36 -22.92 -12.47
N GLN A 504 -9.74 -21.83 -11.81
CA GLN A 504 -10.93 -21.01 -12.09
C GLN A 504 -10.73 -20.05 -13.30
N LEU A 505 -9.49 -19.65 -13.55
CA LEU A 505 -9.04 -19.03 -14.80
C LEU A 505 -8.85 -20.05 -15.94
N GLY A 506 -9.00 -21.35 -15.66
CA GLY A 506 -9.09 -22.42 -16.67
C GLY A 506 -7.78 -22.90 -17.27
N PHE A 507 -6.66 -22.79 -16.55
CA PHE A 507 -5.41 -23.48 -16.92
C PHE A 507 -5.58 -25.01 -16.83
N ASP A 508 -4.79 -25.78 -17.57
CA ASP A 508 -4.66 -27.24 -17.45
C ASP A 508 -3.65 -27.62 -16.35
N TYR A 509 -2.53 -26.89 -16.25
CA TYR A 509 -1.48 -27.16 -15.29
C TYR A 509 -1.04 -25.90 -14.55
N TYR A 510 -0.63 -26.07 -13.29
CA TYR A 510 0.08 -25.04 -12.53
C TYR A 510 1.34 -25.64 -11.91
N VAL A 511 2.52 -25.10 -12.26
CA VAL A 511 3.82 -25.47 -11.70
C VAL A 511 4.25 -24.42 -10.65
N PRO A 512 3.96 -24.63 -9.35
CA PRO A 512 4.47 -23.80 -8.26
C PRO A 512 5.90 -24.21 -7.84
N TYR A 513 6.53 -23.38 -7.02
CA TYR A 513 7.80 -23.64 -6.33
C TYR A 513 7.88 -25.05 -5.72
N GLU A 514 6.83 -25.53 -5.06
CA GLU A 514 6.80 -26.84 -4.40
C GLU A 514 6.87 -28.03 -5.40
N CYS A 515 6.74 -27.77 -6.70
CA CYS A 515 6.92 -28.74 -7.80
C CYS A 515 8.22 -28.53 -8.59
N MET A 516 9.10 -27.61 -8.20
CA MET A 516 10.37 -27.34 -8.89
C MET A 516 11.53 -28.06 -8.19
N PRO A 517 12.02 -29.20 -8.70
CA PRO A 517 13.10 -29.97 -8.05
C PRO A 517 14.44 -29.22 -8.07
N ASP A 518 14.67 -28.43 -9.12
CA ASP A 518 15.87 -27.64 -9.41
C ASP A 518 15.94 -26.28 -8.68
N ILE A 519 14.92 -25.92 -7.89
CA ILE A 519 14.88 -24.61 -7.23
C ILE A 519 15.87 -24.52 -6.07
N ILE A 520 16.77 -23.54 -6.12
CA ILE A 520 17.80 -23.37 -5.10
C ILE A 520 17.22 -22.55 -3.94
N LYS A 521 16.92 -23.22 -2.82
CA LYS A 521 16.49 -22.60 -1.54
C LYS A 521 17.67 -21.95 -0.80
N ASP A 522 18.37 -21.01 -1.45
CA ASP A 522 19.62 -20.41 -0.97
C ASP A 522 19.42 -19.43 0.21
N PRO A 523 19.87 -19.72 1.45
CA PRO A 523 19.54 -18.92 2.63
C PRO A 523 19.88 -17.41 2.64
N PRO A 524 20.89 -16.90 1.90
CA PRO A 524 21.12 -15.46 1.73
C PRO A 524 20.11 -14.78 0.77
N ARG A 525 19.60 -15.51 -0.24
CA ARG A 525 18.62 -14.99 -1.20
C ARG A 525 17.21 -15.14 -0.63
N ILE A 526 16.47 -14.04 -0.57
CA ILE A 526 15.09 -14.04 -0.03
C ILE A 526 14.11 -14.71 -1.01
N TRP A 527 14.47 -14.75 -2.30
CA TRP A 527 13.61 -15.14 -3.42
C TRP A 527 14.33 -16.17 -4.31
N GLY A 528 13.56 -17.02 -5.01
CA GLY A 528 14.09 -18.00 -5.95
C GLY A 528 14.80 -17.34 -7.14
N ASN A 529 15.73 -18.04 -7.77
CA ASN A 529 16.31 -17.61 -9.04
C ASN A 529 15.30 -17.85 -10.18
N ASP A 530 15.22 -16.96 -11.16
CA ASP A 530 14.33 -17.09 -12.30
C ASP A 530 14.88 -18.05 -13.38
N SER A 531 16.14 -18.48 -13.31
CA SER A 531 16.75 -19.44 -14.26
C SER A 531 15.97 -20.76 -14.38
N VAL A 532 15.24 -21.17 -13.34
CA VAL A 532 14.38 -22.36 -13.34
C VAL A 532 13.29 -22.30 -14.43
N PHE A 533 12.86 -21.11 -14.85
CA PHE A 533 11.88 -20.95 -15.93
C PHE A 533 12.34 -21.58 -17.25
N ILE A 534 13.66 -21.62 -17.51
CA ILE A 534 14.20 -22.25 -18.72
C ILE A 534 13.81 -23.74 -18.78
N ASN A 535 13.97 -24.44 -17.65
CA ASN A 535 13.61 -25.85 -17.53
C ASN A 535 12.09 -26.04 -17.57
N HIS A 536 11.34 -25.31 -16.73
CA HIS A 536 9.89 -25.53 -16.58
C HIS A 536 9.07 -25.08 -17.79
N ILE A 537 9.50 -24.04 -18.53
CA ILE A 537 8.90 -23.70 -19.82
C ILE A 537 9.20 -24.79 -20.85
N THR A 538 10.46 -25.26 -20.96
CA THR A 538 10.80 -26.31 -21.93
C THR A 538 10.04 -27.61 -21.65
N GLN A 539 9.94 -28.02 -20.38
CA GLN A 539 9.09 -29.15 -19.96
C GLN A 539 7.63 -28.95 -20.35
N ALA A 540 7.08 -27.74 -20.22
CA ALA A 540 5.70 -27.44 -20.63
C ALA A 540 5.51 -27.52 -22.16
N LEU A 541 6.51 -27.13 -22.97
CA LEU A 541 6.42 -27.25 -24.44
C LEU A 541 6.54 -28.70 -24.93
N ASP A 542 7.33 -29.52 -24.23
CA ASP A 542 7.56 -30.94 -24.57
C ASP A 542 6.51 -31.89 -23.93
N HIS A 543 5.58 -31.36 -23.12
CA HIS A 543 4.64 -32.15 -22.34
C HIS A 543 3.61 -32.86 -23.22
N ASN A 544 3.32 -34.14 -22.91
CA ASN A 544 2.34 -35.00 -23.59
C ASN A 544 2.39 -35.10 -25.13
N GLY A 545 3.38 -34.48 -25.80
CA GLY A 545 3.36 -34.26 -27.25
C GLY A 545 2.34 -33.21 -27.70
N ALA A 546 2.06 -32.20 -26.87
CA ALA A 546 1.13 -31.11 -27.17
C ALA A 546 1.58 -30.30 -28.39
N GLU A 547 0.77 -30.29 -29.46
CA GLU A 547 1.10 -29.58 -30.71
C GLU A 547 1.04 -28.04 -30.57
N LYS A 548 0.37 -27.55 -29.52
CA LYS A 548 0.20 -26.13 -29.19
C LYS A 548 0.18 -25.89 -27.68
N ASN A 549 0.86 -24.85 -27.22
CA ASN A 549 1.11 -24.57 -25.80
C ASN A 549 0.90 -23.08 -25.47
N PHE A 550 0.13 -22.77 -24.43
CA PHE A 550 0.05 -21.44 -23.83
C PHE A 550 0.65 -21.46 -22.43
N VAL A 551 1.83 -20.84 -22.28
CA VAL A 551 2.58 -20.86 -21.02
C VAL A 551 2.59 -19.46 -20.40
N PHE A 552 2.10 -19.35 -19.16
CA PHE A 552 2.06 -18.08 -18.41
C PHE A 552 2.96 -18.17 -17.18
N GLY A 553 4.10 -17.47 -17.22
CA GLY A 553 5.08 -17.41 -16.14
C GLY A 553 4.96 -16.16 -15.28
N VAL A 554 5.12 -16.30 -13.97
CA VAL A 554 5.27 -15.19 -13.01
C VAL A 554 6.56 -15.39 -12.22
N THR A 555 7.54 -14.53 -12.47
CA THR A 555 8.87 -14.55 -11.81
C THR A 555 8.83 -14.08 -10.35
N VAL A 556 9.96 -14.16 -9.65
CA VAL A 556 10.09 -13.63 -8.27
C VAL A 556 11.48 -13.10 -7.91
N GLN A 557 12.53 -13.32 -8.71
CA GLN A 557 13.92 -13.03 -8.30
C GLN A 557 14.19 -11.55 -7.94
N MET A 558 13.54 -10.63 -8.65
CA MET A 558 13.68 -9.18 -8.44
C MET A 558 12.76 -8.63 -7.35
N HIS A 559 11.97 -9.46 -6.64
CA HIS A 559 10.99 -9.00 -5.65
C HIS A 559 11.62 -8.15 -4.53
N GLY A 560 10.82 -7.21 -4.01
CA GLY A 560 11.16 -6.30 -2.92
C GLY A 560 11.91 -6.92 -1.74
N GLY A 561 12.85 -6.16 -1.17
CA GLY A 561 13.61 -6.54 0.02
C GLY A 561 14.88 -5.73 0.15
N TYR A 562 15.72 -5.81 -0.89
CA TYR A 562 16.84 -4.92 -1.23
C TYR A 562 17.77 -4.46 -0.08
N ASN A 563 17.89 -5.24 1.00
CA ASN A 563 18.87 -4.97 2.05
C ASN A 563 20.20 -5.60 1.62
N PRO A 564 21.31 -4.84 1.56
CA PRO A 564 22.57 -5.40 1.09
C PRO A 564 23.10 -6.47 2.06
N ILE A 565 23.52 -7.61 1.49
CA ILE A 565 24.04 -8.77 2.26
C ILE A 565 25.45 -8.44 2.78
N SER A 566 26.29 -7.82 1.94
CA SER A 566 27.50 -7.11 2.37
C SER A 566 27.88 -5.99 1.37
N GLU A 567 28.67 -5.00 1.81
CA GLU A 567 29.24 -3.98 0.93
C GLU A 567 30.27 -4.54 -0.09
N ALA A 568 30.62 -5.83 0.00
CA ALA A 568 31.71 -6.44 -0.76
C ALA A 568 31.26 -7.27 -1.98
N GLU A 569 29.94 -7.44 -2.18
CA GLU A 569 29.37 -8.38 -3.15
C GLU A 569 28.81 -7.72 -4.43
N TYR A 570 28.87 -6.39 -4.55
CA TYR A 570 28.38 -5.65 -5.73
C TYR A 570 29.48 -5.49 -6.79
N PRO A 571 29.36 -6.14 -7.97
CA PRO A 571 30.36 -6.00 -9.03
C PRO A 571 30.27 -4.66 -9.77
N MET A 572 29.06 -4.11 -9.92
CA MET A 572 28.82 -2.84 -10.62
C MET A 572 28.86 -1.66 -9.66
N GLN A 573 29.64 -0.62 -10.02
CA GLN A 573 29.55 0.69 -9.35
C GLN A 573 28.50 1.54 -10.05
N ILE A 574 27.37 1.78 -9.37
CA ILE A 574 26.43 2.83 -9.77
C ILE A 574 26.83 4.16 -9.13
N GLY A 575 26.37 5.27 -9.70
CA GLY A 575 26.62 6.61 -9.18
C GLY A 575 25.39 7.50 -9.11
N GLY A 576 25.55 8.69 -8.51
CA GLY A 576 24.55 9.76 -8.51
C GLY A 576 23.55 9.75 -7.35
N ILE A 577 23.43 8.63 -6.62
CA ILE A 577 22.60 8.52 -5.41
C ILE A 577 23.43 8.99 -4.19
N GLU A 578 22.94 9.96 -3.42
CA GLU A 578 23.69 10.51 -2.26
C GLU A 578 23.61 9.63 -0.99
N ASP A 579 22.51 8.92 -0.76
CA ASP A 579 22.37 8.01 0.39
C ASP A 579 22.92 6.63 0.08
N LYS A 580 23.89 6.18 0.89
CA LYS A 580 24.60 4.91 0.67
C LYS A 580 23.75 3.65 0.91
N ASN A 581 22.67 3.74 1.68
CA ASN A 581 21.75 2.61 1.83
C ASN A 581 20.92 2.41 0.55
N THR A 582 20.42 3.53 -0.02
CA THR A 582 19.68 3.57 -1.28
C THR A 582 20.57 3.20 -2.46
N GLU A 583 21.83 3.65 -2.48
CA GLU A 583 22.83 3.27 -3.49
C GLU A 583 23.12 1.75 -3.45
N GLY A 584 23.36 1.17 -2.27
CA GLY A 584 23.57 -0.28 -2.13
C GLY A 584 22.34 -1.13 -2.47
N ALA A 585 21.15 -0.68 -2.08
CA ALA A 585 19.88 -1.33 -2.41
C ALA A 585 19.63 -1.32 -3.94
N MET A 586 19.95 -0.21 -4.60
CA MET A 586 19.87 -0.11 -6.07
C MET A 586 20.94 -0.94 -6.76
N ALA A 587 22.18 -0.98 -6.27
CA ALA A 587 23.24 -1.82 -6.83
C ALA A 587 22.88 -3.31 -6.79
N TYR A 588 22.26 -3.79 -5.71
CA TYR A 588 21.70 -5.15 -5.64
C TYR A 588 20.57 -5.37 -6.66
N TYR A 589 19.64 -4.43 -6.83
CA TYR A 589 18.59 -4.55 -7.85
C TYR A 589 19.16 -4.66 -9.27
N ILE A 590 20.16 -3.84 -9.60
CA ILE A 590 20.84 -3.88 -10.91
C ILE A 590 21.56 -5.21 -11.13
N GLN A 591 22.14 -5.82 -10.08
CA GLN A 591 22.72 -7.16 -10.15
C GLN A 591 21.67 -8.24 -10.42
N GLN A 592 20.50 -8.18 -9.77
CA GLN A 592 19.40 -9.11 -10.03
C GLN A 592 18.87 -8.94 -11.47
N LEU A 593 18.82 -7.71 -11.99
CA LEU A 593 18.43 -7.42 -13.37
C LEU A 593 19.42 -8.01 -14.41
N GLN A 594 20.72 -8.04 -14.12
CA GLN A 594 21.72 -8.70 -14.98
C GLN A 594 21.50 -10.22 -15.05
N GLU A 595 21.15 -10.88 -13.94
CA GLU A 595 20.80 -12.31 -13.94
C GLU A 595 19.50 -12.58 -14.73
N VAL A 596 18.55 -11.63 -14.73
CA VAL A 596 17.32 -11.71 -15.54
C VAL A 596 17.59 -11.51 -17.04
N ASP A 597 18.50 -10.60 -17.43
CA ASP A 597 18.95 -10.47 -18.83
C ASP A 597 19.60 -11.77 -19.34
N GLU A 598 20.41 -12.43 -18.52
CA GLU A 598 21.01 -13.74 -18.82
C GLU A 598 19.96 -14.87 -18.89
N MET A 599 18.97 -14.89 -17.99
CA MET A 599 17.84 -15.83 -18.04
C MET A 599 17.05 -15.68 -19.35
N VAL A 600 16.64 -14.45 -19.70
CA VAL A 600 15.92 -14.16 -20.95
C VAL A 600 16.75 -14.59 -22.16
N LYS A 601 18.05 -14.25 -22.18
CA LYS A 601 18.96 -14.64 -23.25
C LYS A 601 19.07 -16.15 -23.44
N ASN A 602 19.21 -16.90 -22.35
CA ASN A 602 19.34 -18.36 -22.41
C ASN A 602 18.02 -19.03 -22.83
N LEU A 603 16.87 -18.54 -22.34
CA LEU A 603 15.55 -18.98 -22.79
C LEU A 603 15.35 -18.72 -24.29
N ILE A 604 15.59 -17.50 -24.76
CA ILE A 604 15.43 -17.13 -26.18
C ILE A 604 16.41 -17.92 -27.06
N SER A 605 17.62 -18.23 -26.60
CA SER A 605 18.54 -19.10 -27.35
C SER A 605 17.93 -20.47 -27.60
N ILE A 606 17.39 -21.13 -26.57
CA ILE A 606 16.75 -22.46 -26.67
C ILE A 606 15.50 -22.41 -27.57
N LEU A 607 14.64 -21.40 -27.40
CA LEU A 607 13.44 -21.24 -28.23
C LEU A 607 13.78 -20.93 -29.70
N SER A 608 14.92 -20.28 -29.98
CA SER A 608 15.38 -20.01 -31.35
C SER A 608 15.86 -21.26 -32.11
N GLU A 609 16.16 -22.35 -31.40
CA GLU A 609 16.56 -23.63 -31.99
C GLU A 609 15.36 -24.57 -32.26
N ARG A 610 14.15 -24.25 -31.77
CA ARG A 610 12.92 -25.03 -32.06
C ARG A 610 12.35 -24.68 -33.43
N GLU A 611 11.94 -25.70 -34.18
CA GLU A 611 11.22 -25.54 -35.47
C GLU A 611 9.77 -25.05 -35.29
N GLU A 612 9.22 -25.19 -34.09
CA GLU A 612 7.85 -24.82 -33.73
C GLU A 612 7.63 -23.31 -33.75
N ALA A 613 6.54 -22.86 -34.37
CA ALA A 613 6.17 -21.46 -34.44
C ALA A 613 5.91 -20.87 -33.04
N THR A 614 6.86 -20.06 -32.55
CA THR A 614 6.95 -19.65 -31.14
C THR A 614 6.95 -18.13 -30.98
N TYR A 615 6.10 -17.65 -30.08
CA TYR A 615 5.96 -16.25 -29.69
C TYR A 615 6.18 -16.07 -28.19
N VAL A 616 6.91 -15.03 -27.79
CA VAL A 616 7.16 -14.68 -26.39
C VAL A 616 6.84 -13.21 -26.12
N LEU A 617 6.07 -12.94 -25.05
CA LEU A 617 5.82 -11.61 -24.49
C LEU A 617 6.41 -11.53 -23.07
N PHE A 618 7.16 -10.48 -22.79
CA PHE A 618 7.61 -10.11 -21.45
C PHE A 618 6.98 -8.76 -21.06
N TYR A 619 6.55 -8.61 -19.81
CA TYR A 619 6.12 -7.32 -19.27
C TYR A 619 6.42 -7.18 -17.78
N GLY A 620 6.81 -5.99 -17.33
CA GLY A 620 6.97 -5.69 -15.90
C GLY A 620 5.63 -5.52 -15.19
N ASP A 621 5.48 -6.09 -13.99
CA ASP A 621 4.22 -6.01 -13.24
C ASP A 621 4.04 -4.71 -12.44
N HIS A 622 5.14 -4.16 -11.93
CA HIS A 622 5.29 -2.84 -11.33
C HIS A 622 6.76 -2.45 -11.19
N LEU A 623 7.04 -1.14 -11.06
CA LEU A 623 8.37 -0.68 -10.67
C LEU A 623 8.73 -1.09 -9.22
N PRO A 624 10.02 -1.29 -8.90
CA PRO A 624 10.47 -1.76 -7.60
C PRO A 624 10.23 -0.73 -6.48
N SER A 625 10.04 -1.21 -5.25
CA SER A 625 9.79 -0.39 -4.05
C SER A 625 11.01 0.41 -3.52
N LEU A 626 11.97 0.74 -4.39
CA LEU A 626 13.18 1.52 -4.10
C LEU A 626 12.93 3.05 -4.03
N PHE A 627 11.96 3.56 -4.78
CA PHE A 627 11.74 5.01 -4.93
C PHE A 627 10.83 5.56 -3.82
N GLY A 628 11.43 5.91 -2.67
CA GLY A 628 10.67 6.25 -1.46
C GLY A 628 10.99 7.58 -0.77
N GLU A 629 12.28 7.90 -0.54
CA GLU A 629 12.67 8.99 0.39
C GLU A 629 13.80 9.91 -0.11
N SER A 630 14.36 9.67 -1.31
CA SER A 630 15.60 10.27 -1.83
C SER A 630 15.43 11.46 -2.81
N GLY A 631 14.69 12.50 -2.40
CA GLY A 631 14.81 13.87 -2.95
C GLY A 631 14.12 14.16 -4.30
N GLU A 632 14.33 13.33 -5.32
CA GLU A 632 13.67 13.44 -6.64
C GLU A 632 12.71 12.25 -6.83
N GLU A 633 11.41 12.51 -6.72
CA GLU A 633 10.38 11.48 -6.93
C GLU A 633 10.06 11.30 -8.42
N LEU A 634 9.89 10.04 -8.84
CA LEU A 634 9.18 9.69 -10.08
C LEU A 634 7.81 10.39 -10.14
N SER A 635 7.38 10.80 -11.33
CA SER A 635 6.01 11.30 -11.54
C SER A 635 4.98 10.21 -11.20
N ASN A 636 3.72 10.61 -10.95
CA ASN A 636 2.67 9.61 -10.73
C ASN A 636 2.42 8.74 -11.97
N GLU A 637 2.59 9.25 -13.19
CA GLU A 637 2.50 8.44 -14.41
C GLU A 637 3.65 7.44 -14.48
N GLN A 638 4.87 7.90 -14.21
CA GLN A 638 6.08 7.06 -14.26
C GLN A 638 6.08 5.95 -13.19
N LYS A 639 5.52 6.21 -11.99
CA LYS A 639 5.36 5.20 -10.92
C LYS A 639 4.49 4.01 -11.35
N TYR A 640 3.60 4.18 -12.32
CA TYR A 640 2.70 3.17 -12.84
C TYR A 640 3.03 2.78 -14.29
N SER A 641 4.27 2.97 -14.74
CA SER A 641 4.72 2.61 -16.09
C SER A 641 5.87 1.61 -16.03
N THR A 642 5.72 0.46 -16.69
CA THR A 642 6.73 -0.59 -16.80
C THR A 642 6.97 -0.97 -18.27
N PRO A 643 8.16 -1.47 -18.66
CA PRO A 643 8.41 -1.86 -20.04
C PRO A 643 7.73 -3.21 -20.36
N TYR A 644 7.35 -3.37 -21.63
CA TYR A 644 7.09 -4.67 -22.26
C TYR A 644 7.97 -4.85 -23.50
N PHE A 645 8.29 -6.10 -23.83
CA PHE A 645 9.07 -6.45 -25.02
C PHE A 645 8.73 -7.87 -25.50
N THR A 646 8.98 -8.17 -26.77
CA THR A 646 8.57 -9.43 -27.40
C THR A 646 9.72 -10.10 -28.14
N TRP A 647 9.52 -11.37 -28.50
CA TRP A 647 10.40 -12.12 -29.40
C TRP A 647 9.58 -13.18 -30.16
N ASN A 648 10.02 -13.53 -31.38
CA ASN A 648 9.49 -14.70 -32.10
C ASN A 648 10.51 -15.25 -33.12
N ASN A 649 10.41 -16.55 -33.42
CA ASN A 649 11.14 -17.21 -34.52
C ASN A 649 10.41 -17.12 -35.88
N MET A 650 9.21 -16.54 -35.92
CA MET A 650 8.31 -16.55 -37.07
C MET A 650 8.54 -15.40 -38.07
N GLY A 651 9.34 -14.40 -37.71
CA GLY A 651 9.57 -13.21 -38.52
C GLY A 651 8.43 -12.19 -38.50
N ILE A 652 7.54 -12.23 -37.49
CA ILE A 652 6.53 -11.20 -37.26
C ILE A 652 7.24 -9.86 -37.13
N GLN A 653 6.83 -8.90 -37.96
CA GLN A 653 7.42 -7.56 -37.99
C GLN A 653 6.96 -6.77 -36.77
N LYS A 654 7.90 -6.02 -36.16
CA LYS A 654 7.64 -5.05 -35.09
C LYS A 654 6.40 -4.21 -35.40
N ALA A 655 5.43 -4.22 -34.49
CA ALA A 655 4.18 -3.49 -34.64
C ALA A 655 4.44 -1.98 -34.82
N GLN A 656 3.74 -1.36 -35.76
CA GLN A 656 3.78 0.09 -35.94
C GLN A 656 2.85 0.76 -34.93
N ASN A 657 3.37 1.00 -33.72
CA ASN A 657 2.71 1.83 -32.72
C ASN A 657 2.41 3.22 -33.32
N ALA A 658 1.13 3.53 -33.56
CA ALA A 658 0.72 4.74 -34.27
C ALA A 658 1.11 6.04 -33.56
N ASP A 659 1.26 5.99 -32.22
CA ASP A 659 1.48 7.16 -31.37
C ASP A 659 2.96 7.47 -31.09
N HIS A 660 3.91 6.63 -31.53
CA HIS A 660 5.34 6.89 -31.38
C HIS A 660 5.90 8.02 -32.29
N GLU A 661 5.08 8.68 -33.13
CA GLU A 661 5.57 9.74 -34.03
C GLU A 661 5.86 11.11 -33.35
N ASN A 662 5.49 11.36 -32.08
CA ASN A 662 5.70 12.67 -31.45
C ASN A 662 6.07 12.63 -29.94
N ASP A 663 7.28 13.08 -29.59
CA ASP A 663 7.68 13.85 -28.38
C ASP A 663 7.18 13.44 -26.96
N SER A 664 6.56 12.28 -26.79
CA SER A 664 6.21 11.74 -25.47
C SER A 664 7.48 11.42 -24.68
N PRO A 665 7.56 11.74 -23.36
CA PRO A 665 8.73 11.36 -22.56
C PRO A 665 8.88 9.84 -22.54
N ASN A 666 10.12 9.35 -22.68
CA ASN A 666 10.49 7.94 -22.96
C ASN A 666 9.99 6.84 -22.00
N ASN A 667 9.17 7.17 -21.00
CA ASN A 667 8.55 6.25 -20.05
C ASN A 667 7.12 6.67 -19.65
N ALA A 668 6.39 7.34 -20.55
CA ALA A 668 4.93 7.38 -20.48
C ALA A 668 4.37 6.06 -21.03
N PRO A 669 3.30 5.49 -20.43
CA PRO A 669 2.73 4.24 -20.91
C PRO A 669 1.97 4.42 -22.22
N ASP A 670 2.26 3.57 -23.20
CA ASP A 670 1.62 3.53 -24.52
C ASP A 670 0.27 2.80 -24.48
N ILE A 671 0.09 1.87 -23.53
CA ILE A 671 -1.10 1.01 -23.44
C ILE A 671 -1.46 0.67 -21.98
N GLU A 672 -2.75 0.55 -21.67
CA GLU A 672 -3.22 0.03 -20.38
C GLU A 672 -2.98 -1.49 -20.29
N LEU A 673 -2.54 -2.02 -19.13
CA LEU A 673 -2.17 -3.45 -19.03
C LEU A 673 -3.32 -4.41 -19.37
N PHE A 674 -4.57 -4.10 -18.99
CA PHE A 674 -5.75 -4.87 -19.38
C PHE A 674 -6.01 -4.89 -20.91
N LYS A 675 -5.36 -4.02 -21.70
CA LYS A 675 -5.34 -4.06 -23.16
C LYS A 675 -4.10 -4.72 -23.75
N LEU A 676 -3.04 -4.99 -22.99
CA LEU A 676 -1.83 -5.68 -23.49
C LEU A 676 -2.16 -7.10 -23.99
N SER A 677 -3.11 -7.79 -23.37
CA SER A 677 -3.63 -9.07 -23.88
C SER A 677 -4.40 -8.91 -25.20
N THR A 678 -5.05 -7.76 -25.42
CA THR A 678 -5.69 -7.43 -26.70
C THR A 678 -4.65 -7.13 -27.77
N PHE A 679 -3.57 -6.41 -27.44
CA PHE A 679 -2.42 -6.21 -28.34
C PHE A 679 -1.79 -7.55 -28.75
N LEU A 680 -1.53 -8.43 -27.78
CA LEU A 680 -1.03 -9.79 -28.03
C LEU A 680 -1.94 -10.56 -28.99
N CYS A 681 -3.25 -10.62 -28.72
CA CYS A 681 -4.17 -11.35 -29.57
C CYS A 681 -4.34 -10.69 -30.96
N ARG A 682 -4.64 -9.40 -31.02
CA ARG A 682 -5.09 -8.71 -32.24
C ARG A 682 -3.95 -8.21 -33.10
N GLU A 683 -2.89 -7.68 -32.50
CA GLU A 683 -1.80 -7.06 -33.25
C GLU A 683 -0.63 -8.00 -33.56
N GLU A 684 -0.27 -8.88 -32.63
CA GLU A 684 0.86 -9.79 -32.80
C GLU A 684 0.41 -11.15 -33.36
N LEU A 685 -0.42 -11.90 -32.62
CA LEU A 685 -0.79 -13.29 -32.97
C LEU A 685 -1.86 -13.41 -34.07
N LYS A 686 -2.53 -12.30 -34.41
CA LYS A 686 -3.68 -12.21 -35.33
C LYS A 686 -4.78 -13.25 -35.03
N ILE A 687 -5.22 -13.29 -33.77
CA ILE A 687 -6.29 -14.14 -33.23
C ILE A 687 -7.41 -13.32 -32.57
N ASP A 688 -8.53 -13.98 -32.31
CA ASP A 688 -9.74 -13.33 -31.79
C ASP A 688 -9.65 -12.84 -30.34
N GLY A 689 -8.97 -13.60 -29.48
CA GLY A 689 -8.93 -13.38 -28.03
C GLY A 689 -10.25 -13.67 -27.28
N SER A 690 -10.21 -13.48 -25.97
CA SER A 690 -11.35 -13.66 -25.04
C SER A 690 -12.46 -12.62 -25.29
N TYR A 691 -13.61 -12.73 -24.60
CA TYR A 691 -14.70 -11.76 -24.74
C TYR A 691 -14.23 -10.31 -24.51
N MET A 692 -13.33 -10.10 -23.54
CA MET A 692 -12.79 -8.77 -23.25
C MET A 692 -11.85 -8.26 -24.34
N ASN A 693 -11.07 -9.12 -25.00
CA ASN A 693 -10.28 -8.70 -26.16
C ASN A 693 -11.17 -8.24 -27.32
N LYS A 694 -12.33 -8.90 -27.52
CA LYS A 694 -13.33 -8.46 -28.51
C LYS A 694 -13.97 -7.13 -28.14
N PHE A 695 -14.35 -6.95 -26.88
CA PHE A 695 -14.83 -5.66 -26.35
C PHE A 695 -13.81 -4.53 -26.59
N HIS A 696 -12.55 -4.71 -26.20
CA HIS A 696 -11.48 -3.73 -26.43
C HIS A 696 -11.19 -3.44 -27.92
N THR A 697 -11.49 -4.38 -28.82
CA THR A 697 -11.34 -4.19 -30.27
C THR A 697 -12.45 -3.32 -30.86
N VAL A 698 -13.67 -3.42 -30.33
CA VAL A 698 -14.87 -2.74 -30.86
C VAL A 698 -15.10 -1.38 -30.19
N TYR A 699 -14.70 -1.22 -28.92
CA TYR A 699 -14.95 -0.03 -28.13
C TYR A 699 -13.71 0.87 -28.03
N PRO A 700 -13.65 2.01 -28.77
CA PRO A 700 -12.54 2.96 -28.70
C PRO A 700 -12.57 3.79 -27.41
N ASP A 701 -11.39 4.26 -26.98
CA ASP A 701 -11.23 5.09 -25.79
C ASP A 701 -11.94 6.44 -25.95
N THR A 702 -13.13 6.51 -25.33
CA THR A 702 -14.10 7.60 -25.41
C THR A 702 -14.77 7.77 -24.05
N ASP A 703 -15.47 8.89 -23.83
CA ASP A 703 -16.20 9.14 -22.58
C ASP A 703 -17.23 8.02 -22.23
N GLN A 704 -17.69 7.25 -23.24
CA GLN A 704 -18.62 6.14 -23.06
C GLN A 704 -17.91 4.83 -22.64
N PHE A 705 -16.67 4.61 -23.10
CA PHE A 705 -15.86 3.43 -22.77
C PHE A 705 -15.81 3.18 -21.26
N ALA A 706 -15.58 4.21 -20.44
CA ALA A 706 -15.49 4.05 -18.99
C ALA A 706 -16.78 3.50 -18.34
N GLN A 707 -17.95 3.96 -18.80
CA GLN A 707 -19.26 3.51 -18.28
C GLN A 707 -19.61 2.11 -18.79
N GLU A 708 -19.35 1.83 -20.06
CA GLU A 708 -19.63 0.53 -20.69
C GLU A 708 -18.67 -0.55 -20.19
N PHE A 709 -17.39 -0.23 -19.99
CA PHE A 709 -16.37 -1.11 -19.40
C PHE A 709 -16.67 -1.42 -17.94
N SER A 710 -17.04 -0.42 -17.13
CA SER A 710 -17.52 -0.65 -15.75
C SER A 710 -18.73 -1.58 -15.74
N SER A 711 -19.68 -1.37 -16.65
CA SER A 711 -20.92 -2.16 -16.74
C SER A 711 -20.66 -3.60 -17.15
N ILE A 712 -19.86 -3.84 -18.20
CA ILE A 712 -19.54 -5.20 -18.65
C ILE A 712 -18.64 -5.93 -17.65
N GLN A 713 -17.71 -5.24 -16.97
CA GLN A 713 -16.92 -5.84 -15.89
C GLN A 713 -17.79 -6.25 -14.70
N TYR A 714 -18.73 -5.41 -14.28
CA TYR A 714 -19.69 -5.76 -13.23
C TYR A 714 -20.57 -6.94 -13.64
N TYR A 715 -21.08 -6.98 -14.88
CA TYR A 715 -21.79 -8.15 -15.41
C TYR A 715 -20.91 -9.40 -15.39
N LYS A 716 -19.65 -9.30 -15.84
CA LYS A 716 -18.71 -10.43 -15.94
C LYS A 716 -18.25 -11.01 -14.60
N MET A 717 -18.36 -10.24 -13.51
CA MET A 717 -17.92 -10.67 -12.17
C MET A 717 -19.06 -10.80 -11.13
N TYR A 718 -20.19 -10.10 -11.25
CA TYR A 718 -21.15 -9.99 -10.14
C TYR A 718 -22.65 -10.11 -10.49
N ASP A 719 -23.04 -10.09 -11.77
CA ASP A 719 -24.43 -10.42 -12.14
C ASP A 719 -24.60 -11.94 -12.24
N GLU A 720 -25.48 -12.51 -11.42
CA GLU A 720 -25.84 -13.94 -11.41
C GLU A 720 -26.25 -14.47 -12.81
N LYS A 721 -26.68 -13.60 -13.73
CA LYS A 721 -27.01 -13.94 -15.13
C LYS A 721 -25.79 -14.27 -16.00
N ASN A 722 -24.57 -13.90 -15.60
CA ASN A 722 -23.32 -14.30 -16.23
C ASN A 722 -22.67 -15.49 -15.50
N ASN A 723 -23.41 -16.26 -14.68
CA ASN A 723 -22.82 -17.41 -13.98
C ASN A 723 -22.13 -18.37 -14.97
N VAL A 724 -20.79 -18.40 -14.96
CA VAL A 724 -20.00 -19.11 -15.95
C VAL A 724 -19.86 -20.56 -15.51
N ASP A 725 -20.81 -21.39 -15.93
CA ASP A 725 -20.83 -22.83 -15.69
C ASP A 725 -19.65 -23.50 -16.43
N PHE A 726 -18.54 -23.64 -15.71
CA PHE A 726 -17.27 -24.18 -16.19
C PHE A 726 -16.60 -24.93 -15.03
N GLU A 727 -16.76 -26.24 -15.01
CA GLU A 727 -15.95 -27.09 -14.16
C GLU A 727 -14.68 -27.48 -14.92
N ASN A 728 -13.53 -27.10 -14.37
CA ASN A 728 -12.24 -27.46 -14.96
C ASN A 728 -11.88 -28.91 -14.55
N GLU A 729 -12.43 -29.87 -15.28
CA GLU A 729 -12.25 -31.32 -15.08
C GLU A 729 -10.79 -31.78 -15.25
N HIS A 730 -9.99 -31.03 -16.03
CA HIS A 730 -8.59 -31.30 -16.29
C HIS A 730 -7.76 -30.14 -15.73
N TYR A 731 -7.38 -30.25 -14.46
CA TYR A 731 -6.48 -29.34 -13.77
C TYR A 731 -5.56 -30.11 -12.82
N GLU A 732 -4.24 -30.01 -13.05
CA GLU A 732 -3.22 -30.61 -12.20
C GLU A 732 -2.21 -29.59 -11.67
N ILE A 733 -1.69 -29.86 -10.46
CA ILE A 733 -0.52 -29.17 -9.93
C ILE A 733 0.72 -29.94 -10.38
N GLY A 734 1.68 -29.27 -11.04
CA GLY A 734 2.92 -29.85 -11.57
C GLY A 734 2.69 -30.76 -12.80
N LEU A 735 3.50 -30.60 -13.84
CA LEU A 735 3.42 -31.39 -15.08
C LEU A 735 3.73 -32.88 -14.83
N VAL A 736 4.74 -33.18 -14.01
CA VAL A 736 5.14 -34.57 -13.73
C VAL A 736 4.13 -35.25 -12.77
N PRO A 737 3.62 -36.45 -13.09
CA PRO A 737 2.79 -37.23 -12.17
C PRO A 737 3.58 -37.66 -10.92
N LEU A 738 2.96 -37.50 -9.74
CA LEU A 738 3.53 -37.89 -8.45
C LEU A 738 3.18 -39.35 -8.16
N THR A 739 4.16 -40.26 -8.20
CA THR A 739 3.92 -41.70 -8.02
C THR A 739 4.90 -42.34 -7.04
N LEU A 740 4.50 -43.46 -6.43
CA LEU A 740 5.38 -44.36 -5.68
C LEU A 740 5.48 -45.69 -6.43
N THR A 741 6.70 -46.24 -6.56
CA THR A 741 6.94 -47.45 -7.38
C THR A 741 7.72 -48.54 -6.64
N ARG A 742 8.58 -48.17 -5.69
CA ARG A 742 9.33 -49.12 -4.84
C ARG A 742 9.79 -48.43 -3.56
N ILE A 743 9.89 -49.20 -2.47
CA ILE A 743 10.57 -48.82 -1.24
C ILE A 743 11.61 -49.90 -0.92
N GLU A 744 12.80 -49.47 -0.50
CA GLU A 744 13.94 -50.33 -0.15
C GLU A 744 14.45 -49.92 1.23
N GLN A 745 14.71 -50.88 2.12
CA GLN A 745 15.33 -50.57 3.42
C GLN A 745 16.81 -50.20 3.21
N SER A 746 17.29 -49.17 3.92
CA SER A 746 18.67 -48.70 3.79
C SER A 746 19.67 -49.70 4.40
N GLU A 747 20.83 -49.89 3.74
CA GLU A 747 21.93 -50.69 4.31
C GLU A 747 22.57 -50.01 5.53
N ASP A 748 22.45 -48.69 5.68
CA ASP A 748 23.07 -47.90 6.75
C ASP A 748 22.25 -47.84 8.05
N SER A 749 20.94 -48.11 8.01
CA SER A 749 20.04 -47.99 9.17
C SER A 749 18.76 -48.81 9.01
N GLU A 750 18.42 -49.62 10.02
CA GLU A 750 17.17 -50.40 10.08
C GLU A 750 15.91 -49.49 10.02
N ASN A 751 16.03 -48.22 10.40
CA ASN A 751 14.93 -47.25 10.45
C ASN A 751 14.96 -46.23 9.30
N SER A 752 15.76 -46.45 8.24
CA SER A 752 15.78 -45.58 7.06
C SER A 752 15.36 -46.34 5.79
N TYR A 753 14.66 -45.66 4.88
CA TYR A 753 14.11 -46.24 3.66
C TYR A 753 14.34 -45.34 2.43
N VAL A 754 14.84 -45.94 1.35
CA VAL A 754 14.94 -45.30 0.03
C VAL A 754 13.62 -45.52 -0.70
N ILE A 755 12.99 -44.43 -1.14
CA ILE A 755 11.70 -44.42 -1.83
C ILE A 755 11.94 -44.01 -3.29
N LYS A 756 11.38 -44.79 -4.23
CA LYS A 756 11.52 -44.60 -5.68
C LYS A 756 10.18 -44.31 -6.34
N GLY A 757 10.16 -43.37 -7.28
CA GLY A 757 8.93 -42.90 -7.92
C GLY A 757 9.17 -41.86 -9.02
N THR A 758 8.22 -40.93 -9.16
CA THR A 758 8.29 -39.81 -10.12
C THR A 758 7.68 -38.55 -9.50
N GLY A 759 8.09 -37.38 -9.99
CA GLY A 759 7.50 -36.10 -9.60
C GLY A 759 7.89 -35.64 -8.20
N PHE A 760 9.01 -36.13 -7.65
CA PHE A 760 9.49 -35.71 -6.34
C PHE A 760 10.19 -34.36 -6.39
N SER A 761 10.13 -33.64 -5.27
CA SER A 761 10.71 -32.31 -5.05
C SER A 761 11.22 -32.17 -3.61
N GLN A 762 11.86 -31.04 -3.32
CA GLN A 762 12.29 -30.67 -1.96
C GLN A 762 11.13 -30.44 -0.97
N ASP A 763 9.88 -30.38 -1.45
CA ASP A 763 8.65 -30.24 -0.66
C ASP A 763 7.75 -31.50 -0.75
N THR A 764 8.34 -32.66 -1.04
CA THR A 764 7.67 -33.95 -1.01
C THR A 764 7.72 -34.59 0.39
N TYR A 765 6.56 -35.05 0.85
CA TYR A 765 6.34 -35.67 2.16
C TYR A 765 5.70 -37.06 1.96
N LEU A 766 6.05 -38.02 2.82
CA LEU A 766 5.32 -39.29 2.91
C LEU A 766 4.18 -39.14 3.92
N CYS A 767 2.96 -39.47 3.51
CA CYS A 767 1.83 -39.61 4.43
C CYS A 767 1.52 -41.09 4.69
N VAL A 768 1.33 -41.45 5.96
CA VAL A 768 0.91 -42.79 6.39
C VAL A 768 -0.46 -42.71 7.05
N ASN A 769 -1.37 -43.58 6.61
CA ASN A 769 -2.76 -43.70 7.07
C ASN A 769 -3.53 -42.37 7.11
N ASN A 770 -3.25 -41.46 6.16
CA ASN A 770 -3.83 -40.12 6.01
C ASN A 770 -3.77 -39.28 7.31
N LYS A 771 -2.71 -39.43 8.12
CA LYS A 771 -2.57 -38.77 9.44
C LYS A 771 -1.14 -38.41 9.81
N LEU A 772 -0.19 -39.32 9.59
CA LEU A 772 1.20 -39.12 9.96
C LEU A 772 1.93 -38.61 8.72
N VAL A 773 2.48 -37.40 8.78
CA VAL A 773 3.19 -36.76 7.66
C VAL A 773 4.66 -36.65 8.04
N TYR A 774 5.52 -37.18 7.18
CA TYR A 774 6.96 -37.25 7.38
C TYR A 774 7.67 -36.49 6.26
N GLN A 775 8.59 -35.60 6.63
CA GLN A 775 9.45 -34.94 5.68
C GLN A 775 10.46 -35.93 5.10
N LEU A 776 10.70 -35.85 3.80
CA LEU A 776 11.67 -36.68 3.09
C LEU A 776 12.91 -35.84 2.75
N GLU A 777 14.07 -36.49 2.75
CA GLU A 777 15.31 -35.92 2.21
C GLU A 777 15.32 -36.13 0.70
N PHE A 778 15.36 -35.02 -0.05
CA PHE A 778 15.32 -35.04 -1.51
C PHE A 778 16.70 -35.37 -2.10
N ILE A 779 16.76 -36.39 -2.96
CA ILE A 779 18.01 -36.82 -3.63
C ILE A 779 17.93 -36.48 -5.13
N ASP A 780 16.84 -36.91 -5.80
CA ASP A 780 16.54 -36.60 -7.20
C ASP A 780 15.02 -36.76 -7.46
N GLU A 781 14.55 -36.37 -8.64
CA GLU A 781 13.14 -36.39 -9.07
C GLU A 781 12.48 -37.79 -9.02
N ASN A 782 13.29 -38.84 -8.93
CA ASN A 782 12.88 -40.23 -8.83
C ASN A 782 13.25 -40.90 -7.49
N THR A 783 13.94 -40.19 -6.58
CA THR A 783 14.53 -40.74 -5.35
C THR A 783 14.42 -39.78 -4.18
N VAL A 784 13.80 -40.25 -3.10
CA VAL A 784 13.75 -39.56 -1.80
C VAL A 784 14.06 -40.53 -0.67
N LEU A 785 14.62 -40.02 0.42
CA LEU A 785 15.07 -40.80 1.57
C LEU A 785 14.23 -40.46 2.82
N LEU A 786 13.71 -41.49 3.47
CA LEU A 786 12.99 -41.40 4.74
C LEU A 786 13.95 -41.83 5.86
N ASN A 787 14.31 -40.91 6.75
CA ASN A 787 15.27 -41.15 7.84
C ASN A 787 14.61 -41.23 9.22
N ASP A 788 15.29 -41.93 10.15
CA ASP A 788 14.94 -42.05 11.57
C ASP A 788 13.45 -42.39 11.84
N PHE A 789 12.88 -43.27 11.02
CA PHE A 789 11.46 -43.61 11.09
C PHE A 789 11.13 -44.32 12.42
N PRO A 790 10.20 -43.78 13.24
CA PRO A 790 10.12 -44.18 14.65
C PRO A 790 9.38 -45.50 14.90
N ASP A 791 8.35 -45.78 14.10
CA ASP A 791 7.52 -46.99 14.16
C ASP A 791 7.29 -47.46 12.71
N ALA A 792 8.02 -48.50 12.27
CA ALA A 792 7.93 -49.01 10.89
C ALA A 792 6.48 -49.36 10.49
N PRO A 793 6.02 -49.04 9.25
CA PRO A 793 4.63 -49.26 8.87
C PRO A 793 4.29 -50.75 8.84
N THR A 794 3.06 -51.07 9.24
CA THR A 794 2.53 -52.43 9.14
C THR A 794 2.21 -52.78 7.69
N GLU A 795 2.15 -54.07 7.35
CA GLU A 795 1.90 -54.55 5.97
C GLU A 795 0.64 -53.96 5.32
N VAL A 796 -0.35 -53.57 6.14
CA VAL A 796 -1.66 -53.03 5.74
C VAL A 796 -1.76 -51.49 5.83
N ASP A 797 -0.67 -50.80 6.19
CA ASP A 797 -0.68 -49.34 6.27
C ASP A 797 -0.70 -48.72 4.87
N GLN A 798 -1.62 -47.78 4.68
CA GLN A 798 -1.80 -47.04 3.43
C GLN A 798 -0.84 -45.87 3.37
N ILE A 799 -0.10 -45.74 2.26
CA ILE A 799 0.88 -44.68 2.05
C ILE A 799 0.63 -43.88 0.76
N THR A 800 0.85 -42.57 0.85
CA THR A 800 0.81 -41.63 -0.28
C THR A 800 2.00 -40.70 -0.23
N ALA A 801 2.52 -40.30 -1.40
CA ALA A 801 3.38 -39.14 -1.51
C ALA A 801 2.51 -37.88 -1.60
N ARG A 802 2.94 -36.79 -0.96
CA ARG A 802 2.26 -35.49 -0.99
C ARG A 802 3.24 -34.36 -1.24
N ILE A 803 2.89 -33.44 -2.14
CA ILE A 803 3.49 -32.11 -2.20
C ILE A 803 2.61 -31.19 -1.35
N ILE A 804 3.19 -30.57 -0.34
CA ILE A 804 2.48 -29.79 0.69
C ILE A 804 3.05 -28.38 0.72
N GLY A 805 2.20 -27.36 0.66
CA GLY A 805 2.65 -25.96 0.63
C GLY A 805 3.36 -25.56 1.92
N GLU A 806 4.66 -25.30 1.80
CA GLU A 806 5.70 -25.22 2.86
C GLU A 806 5.31 -24.36 4.08
N LYS A 807 4.44 -23.37 3.90
CA LYS A 807 4.04 -22.38 4.93
C LYS A 807 2.53 -22.27 5.19
N LEU A 808 1.67 -23.16 4.68
CA LEU A 808 0.23 -23.26 5.06
C LEU A 808 -0.17 -24.69 5.44
N GLY A 809 0.43 -25.70 4.83
CA GLY A 809 0.10 -27.10 5.09
C GLY A 809 -1.12 -27.61 4.31
N GLU A 810 -1.56 -26.91 3.26
CA GLU A 810 -2.58 -27.42 2.35
C GLU A 810 -1.90 -28.37 1.34
N VAL A 811 -2.58 -29.47 0.98
CA VAL A 811 -2.02 -30.50 0.11
C VAL A 811 -2.22 -30.08 -1.33
N LEU A 812 -1.13 -29.80 -2.04
CA LEU A 812 -1.12 -29.30 -3.42
C LEU A 812 -1.20 -30.44 -4.45
N LYS A 813 -0.44 -31.52 -4.23
CA LYS A 813 -0.54 -32.77 -5.02
C LYS A 813 -0.47 -33.96 -4.07
N GLU A 814 -1.20 -35.03 -4.39
CA GLU A 814 -1.15 -36.31 -3.69
C GLU A 814 -1.12 -37.44 -4.72
N SER A 815 -0.33 -38.49 -4.46
CA SER A 815 -0.29 -39.69 -5.29
C SER A 815 -1.54 -40.56 -5.12
N GLU A 816 -1.66 -41.64 -5.90
CA GLU A 816 -2.53 -42.74 -5.50
C GLU A 816 -2.10 -43.31 -4.13
N SER A 817 -3.03 -44.02 -3.47
CA SER A 817 -2.80 -44.68 -2.19
C SER A 817 -2.38 -46.13 -2.41
N TYR A 818 -1.23 -46.50 -1.84
CA TYR A 818 -0.62 -47.83 -1.99
C TYR A 818 -0.54 -48.53 -0.63
N GLU A 819 -0.64 -49.86 -0.60
CA GLU A 819 -0.30 -50.63 0.61
C GLU A 819 1.22 -50.71 0.75
N TRP A 820 1.73 -50.52 1.98
CA TRP A 820 3.18 -50.59 2.26
C TRP A 820 3.80 -51.92 1.77
N SER A 821 3.09 -53.03 1.93
CA SER A 821 3.49 -54.36 1.47
C SER A 821 3.61 -54.50 -0.06
N ASP A 822 2.86 -53.72 -0.85
CA ASP A 822 2.95 -53.74 -2.31
C ASP A 822 4.23 -53.06 -2.81
N LEU A 823 4.76 -52.07 -2.09
CA LEU A 823 5.92 -51.26 -2.51
C LEU A 823 7.25 -51.69 -1.91
N ILE A 824 7.26 -52.22 -0.67
CA ILE A 824 8.49 -52.67 0.02
C ILE A 824 9.12 -53.90 -0.68
N ARG A 825 10.46 -53.98 -0.74
CA ARG A 825 11.20 -55.04 -1.45
C ARG A 825 12.47 -55.48 -0.74
#